data_AF-A0AA36HEQ9-F1
#
_entry.id   AF-A0AA36HEQ9-F1
#
_cell.length_a   1.000
_cell.length_b   1.000
_cell.length_c   1.000
_cell.angle_alpha   90.00
_cell.angle_beta   90.00
_cell.angle_gamma   90.00
#
_symmetry.space_group_name_H-M   'P 1'
#
loop_
_entity.id
_entity.type
_entity.pdbx_description
1 polymer ?
#
loop_
_entity_poly.entity_id
_entity_poly.type
_entity_poly.pdbx_seq_one_letter_code
_entity_poly.pdbx_strand_id
1 'polypeptide(L)'
;MASTTSESDALGVQVKSKLDSLSRDDLIRFVKKQLEHVRLSKVKVDTLQKLLEEKDTTISELECEVATLKESTPSKPDVMRLNASPNESEERILIDNEQLLEENSELKTEIALLKKERIRIDEDLAAALASNSELRSKLDDAVQEAVALKEQQTATDVFSLELKDYERKMVQLSKSLKEAQCALESATAEKKELSEQLCAHKDSSVRVSSECSTLMAQLQEAKQELGDEQQRTASLQTSLDRLQDNFNVLAAARNDERLAFEEKIVQNEMLVEMLRKNHEQKQNELRIAINERDLLKARLEELENDYESYKSRARYVLEQRAQSSNEQVNQNIDFNAANDAISDLKRALQLLRFAHDEALRLARKDRVLREKAESSARSAKAEIVEIYDHMAIVREELFNSRTELRDRNEECAQYQKQISDLEKRVQDENRENLQIIKKLKEDIAKRESVENTLTDEVQNAKKRYQKAMNLLEEWKNLSSRPASTDIPQASTEGRQSDHQQSQLETLKTPSYGVLELQQEETLEDVLFGDVGSPELYSEETPVVSISALLEEMKHLKKNLLHAQELLSETEATNATLMDQSRLLKEEIRRLQRNEERLSHVENTEYLKNIIIKFLSPERVSGERQQLIPILSTMLQLSPDEIDNLNRSAAQDDAVPPRDSENSWGSLLRWGRLN
;
A
#
# COMPACT_ATOMS: atom_id res chain seq x y z
N MET A 1 -44.87 3.78 20.49
CA MET A 1 -46.28 4.06 20.13
C MET A 1 -47.18 3.50 21.21
N ALA A 2 -48.41 4.04 21.33
CA ALA A 2 -49.53 3.72 22.25
C ALA A 2 -49.36 2.57 23.28
N SER A 3 -49.50 2.73 24.61
CA SER A 3 -50.56 3.35 25.44
C SER A 3 -51.90 2.59 25.47
N THR A 4 -52.26 2.03 26.64
CA THR A 4 -53.58 2.21 27.31
C THR A 4 -53.56 1.60 28.72
N THR A 5 -53.90 2.41 29.72
CA THR A 5 -54.34 1.99 31.06
C THR A 5 -55.87 2.02 31.13
N SER A 6 -56.49 1.19 31.99
CA SER A 6 -57.86 1.41 32.45
C SER A 6 -58.09 0.73 33.80
N GLU A 7 -58.42 1.53 34.82
CA GLU A 7 -58.87 1.08 36.14
C GLU A 7 -60.30 0.54 36.09
N SER A 8 -60.67 -0.31 37.05
CA SER A 8 -62.07 -0.58 37.39
C SER A 8 -62.22 -1.01 38.85
N ASP A 9 -62.28 -0.03 39.75
CA ASP A 9 -62.74 -0.21 41.13
C ASP A 9 -64.24 0.13 41.22
N ALA A 10 -65.04 -0.76 41.82
CA ALA A 10 -66.46 -0.49 42.08
C ALA A 10 -66.90 -1.16 43.41
N LEU A 11 -67.25 -0.31 44.38
CA LEU A 11 -67.60 -0.71 45.75
C LEU A 11 -69.00 -1.32 45.85
N GLY A 12 -69.10 -2.48 46.52
CA GLY A 12 -70.37 -3.04 47.01
C GLY A 12 -70.57 -2.77 48.50
N VAL A 13 -71.58 -1.95 48.86
CA VAL A 13 -71.94 -1.67 50.26
C VAL A 13 -73.12 -2.55 50.67
N GLN A 14 -72.88 -3.55 51.53
CA GLN A 14 -73.94 -4.31 52.19
C GLN A 14 -74.28 -3.68 53.56
N VAL A 15 -75.58 -3.55 53.83
CA VAL A 15 -76.11 -3.04 55.10
C VAL A 15 -76.01 -4.13 56.16
N LYS A 16 -75.10 -3.94 57.12
CA LYS A 16 -74.87 -4.85 58.24
C LYS A 16 -75.97 -4.77 59.30
N SER A 17 -76.36 -5.91 59.85
CA SER A 17 -77.31 -6.02 60.95
C SER A 17 -76.66 -5.59 62.29
N LYS A 18 -77.47 -5.41 63.35
CA LYS A 18 -76.96 -5.05 64.68
C LYS A 18 -76.11 -6.14 65.36
N LEU A 19 -76.11 -7.37 64.84
CA LEU A 19 -75.26 -8.46 65.33
C LEU A 19 -73.85 -8.40 64.70
N ASP A 20 -73.75 -7.98 63.43
CA ASP A 20 -72.50 -7.86 62.66
C ASP A 20 -71.53 -6.78 63.17
N SER A 21 -71.99 -5.90 64.06
CA SER A 21 -71.18 -4.86 64.69
C SER A 21 -70.56 -5.26 66.03
N LEU A 22 -70.87 -6.46 66.55
CA LEU A 22 -70.30 -6.94 67.82
C LEU A 22 -68.97 -7.65 67.60
N SER A 23 -67.98 -7.37 68.45
CA SER A 23 -66.71 -8.11 68.42
C SER A 23 -66.96 -9.59 68.75
N ARG A 24 -66.07 -10.49 68.32
CA ARG A 24 -66.16 -11.93 68.62
C ARG A 24 -66.33 -12.20 70.12
N ASP A 25 -65.64 -11.45 70.98
CA ASP A 25 -65.76 -11.59 72.43
C ASP A 25 -67.08 -11.03 72.97
N ASP A 26 -67.63 -9.98 72.36
CA ASP A 26 -68.93 -9.42 72.75
C ASP A 26 -70.10 -10.28 72.29
N LEU A 27 -70.00 -10.92 71.12
CA LEU A 27 -70.96 -11.92 70.67
C LEU A 27 -70.93 -13.16 71.58
N ILE A 28 -69.73 -13.62 72.00
CA ILE A 28 -69.60 -14.69 73.00
C ILE A 28 -70.16 -14.26 74.37
N ARG A 29 -69.93 -13.01 74.81
CA ARG A 29 -70.53 -12.46 76.04
C ARG A 29 -72.06 -12.39 75.93
N PHE A 30 -72.59 -11.97 74.78
CA PHE A 30 -74.03 -11.90 74.52
C PHE A 30 -74.68 -13.29 74.56
N VAL A 31 -74.14 -14.26 73.82
CA VAL A 31 -74.63 -15.65 73.81
C VAL A 31 -74.55 -16.28 75.21
N LYS A 32 -73.45 -16.10 75.95
CA LYS A 32 -73.34 -16.54 77.35
C LYS A 32 -74.41 -15.90 78.25
N LYS A 33 -74.69 -14.61 78.07
CA LYS A 33 -75.71 -13.88 78.83
C LYS A 33 -77.13 -14.38 78.53
N GLN A 34 -77.43 -14.73 77.26
CA GLN A 34 -78.69 -15.35 76.87
C GLN A 34 -78.81 -16.78 77.44
N LEU A 35 -77.73 -17.57 77.39
CA LEU A 35 -77.70 -18.92 77.96
C LEU A 35 -77.99 -18.91 79.47
N GLU A 36 -77.42 -17.94 80.20
CA GLU A 36 -77.66 -17.78 81.64
C GLU A 36 -79.10 -17.30 81.92
N HIS A 37 -79.67 -16.46 81.06
CA HIS A 37 -81.10 -16.09 81.14
C HIS A 37 -82.02 -17.30 80.98
N VAL A 38 -81.72 -18.20 80.04
CA VAL A 38 -82.45 -19.48 79.86
C VAL A 38 -82.25 -20.41 81.06
N ARG A 39 -81.04 -20.48 81.63
CA ARG A 39 -80.75 -21.26 82.84
C ARG A 39 -81.55 -20.75 84.05
N LEU A 40 -81.57 -19.44 84.29
CA LEU A 40 -82.35 -18.80 85.36
C LEU A 40 -83.85 -18.97 85.15
N SER A 41 -84.33 -18.86 83.90
CA SER A 41 -85.71 -19.18 83.54
C SER A 41 -86.08 -20.62 83.90
N LYS A 42 -85.20 -21.59 83.60
CA LYS A 42 -85.46 -23.00 83.90
C LYS A 42 -85.54 -23.26 85.41
N VAL A 43 -84.61 -22.72 86.20
CA VAL A 43 -84.66 -22.80 87.67
C VAL A 43 -85.96 -22.20 88.21
N LYS A 44 -86.45 -21.11 87.60
CA LYS A 44 -87.72 -20.46 88.01
C LYS A 44 -88.95 -21.33 87.70
N VAL A 45 -88.94 -22.06 86.59
CA VAL A 45 -89.98 -23.07 86.27
C VAL A 45 -89.92 -24.23 87.26
N ASP A 46 -88.73 -24.77 87.54
CA ASP A 46 -88.54 -25.87 88.50
C ASP A 46 -89.03 -25.47 89.92
N THR A 47 -88.86 -24.21 90.34
CA THR A 47 -89.42 -23.71 91.62
C THR A 47 -90.94 -23.54 91.62
N LEU A 48 -91.54 -23.17 90.49
CA LEU A 48 -92.99 -23.04 90.37
C LEU A 48 -93.68 -24.41 90.35
N GLN A 49 -93.06 -25.42 89.74
CA GLN A 49 -93.55 -26.80 89.80
C GLN A 49 -93.59 -27.35 91.23
N LYS A 50 -92.56 -27.10 92.05
CA LYS A 50 -92.57 -27.51 93.47
C LYS A 50 -93.66 -26.82 94.29
N LEU A 51 -93.88 -25.52 94.08
CA LEU A 51 -94.98 -24.80 94.74
C LEU A 51 -96.36 -25.31 94.31
N LEU A 52 -96.48 -25.83 93.09
CA LEU A 52 -97.70 -26.49 92.62
C LEU A 52 -97.93 -27.81 93.36
N GLU A 53 -96.91 -28.67 93.45
CA GLU A 53 -96.96 -29.95 94.17
C GLU A 53 -97.30 -29.75 95.67
N GLU A 54 -96.70 -28.76 96.34
CA GLU A 54 -97.04 -28.40 97.72
C GLU A 54 -98.51 -27.99 97.86
N LYS A 55 -99.05 -27.22 96.91
CA LYS A 55 -100.45 -26.78 96.93
C LYS A 55 -101.41 -27.95 96.69
N ASP A 56 -101.12 -28.82 95.75
CA ASP A 56 -101.90 -30.04 95.51
C ASP A 56 -101.92 -30.95 96.75
N THR A 57 -100.82 -31.07 97.50
CA THR A 57 -100.83 -31.80 98.79
C THR A 57 -101.75 -31.16 99.83
N THR A 58 -101.70 -29.82 100.00
CA THR A 58 -102.59 -29.13 100.97
C THR A 58 -104.06 -29.21 100.59
N ILE A 59 -104.38 -29.22 99.29
CA ILE A 59 -105.77 -29.42 98.81
C ILE A 59 -106.23 -30.84 99.15
N SER A 60 -105.38 -31.86 98.92
CA SER A 60 -105.73 -33.25 99.24
C SER A 60 -105.89 -33.51 100.75
N GLU A 61 -105.19 -32.78 101.62
CA GLU A 61 -105.38 -32.84 103.07
C GLU A 61 -106.74 -32.23 103.49
N LEU A 62 -107.08 -31.05 102.96
CA LEU A 62 -108.35 -30.38 103.22
C LEU A 62 -109.56 -31.15 102.67
N GLU A 63 -109.44 -31.79 101.50
CA GLU A 63 -110.49 -32.68 100.96
C GLU A 63 -110.74 -33.90 101.87
N CYS A 64 -109.71 -34.37 102.57
CA CYS A 64 -109.80 -35.45 103.56
C CYS A 64 -110.51 -34.97 104.85
N GLU A 65 -110.24 -33.74 105.27
CA GLU A 65 -110.87 -33.11 106.45
C GLU A 65 -112.35 -32.74 106.19
N VAL A 66 -112.69 -32.33 104.97
CA VAL A 66 -114.08 -32.17 104.52
C VAL A 66 -114.82 -33.51 104.43
N ALA A 67 -114.12 -34.62 104.19
CA ALA A 67 -114.72 -35.96 104.20
C ALA A 67 -115.08 -36.42 105.62
N THR A 68 -114.23 -36.17 106.62
CA THR A 68 -114.51 -36.53 108.02
C THR A 68 -115.60 -35.66 108.65
N LEU A 69 -115.71 -34.39 108.27
CA LEU A 69 -116.83 -33.51 108.67
C LEU A 69 -118.17 -33.89 108.02
N LYS A 70 -118.19 -34.68 106.94
CA LYS A 70 -119.41 -35.13 106.27
C LYS A 70 -120.08 -36.35 106.88
N GLU A 71 -119.40 -37.11 107.74
CA GLU A 71 -120.02 -38.26 108.43
C GLU A 71 -120.83 -37.86 109.68
N SER A 72 -120.80 -36.58 110.09
CA SER A 72 -121.27 -36.12 111.40
C SER A 72 -122.53 -35.23 111.42
N THR A 73 -123.43 -35.28 110.42
CA THR A 73 -124.87 -34.90 110.60
C THR A 73 -125.82 -35.52 109.56
N PRO A 74 -127.01 -36.08 109.94
CA PRO A 74 -127.93 -36.72 108.99
C PRO A 74 -129.35 -36.09 108.87
N SER A 75 -129.83 -35.84 107.64
CA SER A 75 -131.28 -35.78 107.27
C SER A 75 -131.44 -36.05 105.76
N LYS A 76 -132.29 -36.97 105.24
CA LYS A 76 -133.77 -37.19 105.29
C LYS A 76 -134.56 -36.21 104.39
N PRO A 77 -135.81 -36.53 103.94
CA PRO A 77 -136.54 -37.82 103.91
C PRO A 77 -137.29 -38.08 102.56
N ASP A 78 -138.12 -39.14 102.50
CA ASP A 78 -139.48 -39.00 101.92
C ASP A 78 -140.51 -39.92 102.64
N VAL A 79 -141.79 -39.54 102.55
CA VAL A 79 -143.04 -40.27 102.89
C VAL A 79 -143.44 -40.43 104.38
N MET A 80 -144.51 -39.69 104.76
CA MET A 80 -145.66 -40.01 105.66
C MET A 80 -145.45 -40.95 106.89
N ARG A 81 -145.98 -40.76 108.11
CA ARG A 81 -147.08 -39.99 108.76
C ARG A 81 -146.92 -40.20 110.31
N LEU A 82 -147.68 -39.67 111.29
CA LEU A 82 -148.89 -38.81 111.40
C LEU A 82 -148.85 -38.11 112.78
N ASN A 83 -149.48 -36.93 112.91
CA ASN A 83 -150.04 -36.28 114.12
C ASN A 83 -149.33 -36.25 115.51
N ALA A 84 -149.05 -35.00 115.90
CA ALA A 84 -149.39 -34.36 117.19
C ALA A 84 -148.44 -34.43 118.42
N SER A 85 -147.86 -33.25 118.71
CA SER A 85 -147.75 -32.61 120.06
C SER A 85 -146.73 -33.18 121.08
N PRO A 86 -146.05 -32.32 121.90
CA PRO A 86 -145.61 -30.93 121.67
C PRO A 86 -144.18 -30.62 122.21
N ASN A 87 -143.84 -29.32 122.25
CA ASN A 87 -142.86 -28.62 123.11
C ASN A 87 -141.37 -28.44 122.71
N GLU A 88 -141.02 -27.15 122.59
CA GLU A 88 -139.85 -26.50 123.21
C GLU A 88 -138.44 -26.99 122.83
N SER A 89 -137.98 -26.70 121.60
CA SER A 89 -136.54 -26.71 121.25
C SER A 89 -136.13 -26.00 119.93
N GLU A 90 -136.96 -25.12 119.36
CA GLU A 90 -136.71 -24.57 118.00
C GLU A 90 -135.75 -23.36 117.92
N GLU A 91 -135.51 -22.63 119.02
CA GLU A 91 -134.80 -21.34 118.97
C GLU A 91 -133.27 -21.43 118.77
N ARG A 92 -132.67 -22.63 118.84
CA ARG A 92 -131.24 -22.85 118.52
C ARG A 92 -130.98 -23.29 117.08
N ILE A 93 -131.94 -23.96 116.44
CA ILE A 93 -131.76 -24.60 115.11
C ILE A 93 -131.71 -23.55 113.97
N LEU A 94 -132.24 -22.35 114.21
CA LEU A 94 -132.24 -21.25 113.26
C LEU A 94 -130.86 -20.57 113.09
N ILE A 95 -130.03 -20.54 114.13
CA ILE A 95 -128.73 -19.84 114.08
C ILE A 95 -127.67 -20.71 113.35
N ASP A 96 -127.62 -22.00 113.64
CA ASP A 96 -126.62 -22.91 113.06
C ASP A 96 -126.81 -23.13 111.54
N ASN A 97 -128.05 -23.05 111.03
CA ASN A 97 -128.33 -23.17 109.59
C ASN A 97 -127.94 -21.93 108.77
N GLU A 98 -127.92 -20.74 109.37
CA GLU A 98 -127.56 -19.51 108.67
C GLU A 98 -126.03 -19.42 108.47
N GLN A 99 -125.25 -19.84 109.46
CA GLN A 99 -123.77 -19.91 109.37
C GLN A 99 -123.27 -20.92 108.32
N LEU A 100 -123.85 -22.12 108.27
CA LEU A 100 -123.45 -23.17 107.31
C LEU A 100 -123.74 -22.83 105.84
N LEU A 101 -124.71 -21.93 105.59
CA LEU A 101 -125.01 -21.41 104.25
C LEU A 101 -123.99 -20.36 103.81
N GLU A 102 -123.51 -19.53 104.73
CA GLU A 102 -122.52 -18.49 104.46
C GLU A 102 -121.14 -19.11 104.15
N GLU A 103 -120.65 -20.06 104.97
CA GLU A 103 -119.40 -20.80 104.70
C GLU A 103 -119.42 -21.56 103.35
N ASN A 104 -120.56 -22.16 102.99
CA ASN A 104 -120.73 -22.83 101.68
C ASN A 104 -120.68 -21.86 100.49
N SER A 105 -121.02 -20.59 100.72
CA SER A 105 -120.93 -19.56 99.69
C SER A 105 -119.48 -19.09 99.51
N GLU A 106 -118.75 -18.91 100.62
CA GLU A 106 -117.36 -18.47 100.63
C GLU A 106 -116.43 -19.50 99.95
N LEU A 107 -116.48 -20.78 100.37
CA LEU A 107 -115.67 -21.85 99.78
C LEU A 107 -115.89 -22.02 98.27
N LYS A 108 -117.11 -21.76 97.76
CA LYS A 108 -117.38 -21.75 96.32
C LYS A 108 -116.70 -20.59 95.60
N THR A 109 -116.60 -19.42 96.22
CA THR A 109 -115.87 -18.28 95.63
C THR A 109 -114.37 -18.51 95.61
N GLU A 110 -113.81 -19.13 96.65
CA GLU A 110 -112.37 -19.43 96.72
C GLU A 110 -111.94 -20.49 95.69
N ILE A 111 -112.71 -21.57 95.54
CA ILE A 111 -112.48 -22.57 94.48
C ILE A 111 -112.57 -21.95 93.07
N ALA A 112 -113.42 -20.94 92.87
CA ALA A 112 -113.52 -20.21 91.61
C ALA A 112 -112.29 -19.31 91.35
N LEU A 113 -111.72 -18.70 92.39
CA LEU A 113 -110.49 -17.90 92.30
C LEU A 113 -109.27 -18.78 92.00
N LEU A 114 -109.08 -19.90 92.71
CA LEU A 114 -107.97 -20.83 92.49
C LEU A 114 -107.98 -21.43 91.07
N LYS A 115 -109.17 -21.75 90.53
CA LYS A 115 -109.31 -22.19 89.12
C LYS A 115 -108.93 -21.10 88.13
N LYS A 116 -109.19 -19.83 88.44
CA LYS A 116 -108.80 -18.68 87.61
C LYS A 116 -107.28 -18.45 87.66
N GLU A 117 -106.64 -18.62 88.80
CA GLU A 117 -105.17 -18.56 88.91
C GLU A 117 -104.49 -19.70 88.17
N ARG A 118 -105.03 -20.93 88.27
CA ARG A 118 -104.50 -22.10 87.52
C ARG A 118 -104.49 -21.87 86.01
N ILE A 119 -105.58 -21.34 85.44
CA ILE A 119 -105.65 -21.01 84.00
C ILE A 119 -104.58 -19.96 83.63
N ARG A 120 -104.38 -18.96 84.49
CA ARG A 120 -103.36 -17.91 84.28
C ARG A 120 -101.94 -18.46 84.29
N ILE A 121 -101.64 -19.43 85.15
CA ILE A 121 -100.34 -20.11 85.21
C ILE A 121 -100.14 -21.00 83.95
N ASP A 122 -101.18 -21.70 83.50
CA ASP A 122 -101.14 -22.48 82.26
C ASP A 122 -100.89 -21.57 81.02
N GLU A 123 -101.49 -20.39 80.98
CA GLU A 123 -101.26 -19.36 79.94
C GLU A 123 -99.83 -18.81 79.98
N ASP A 124 -99.31 -18.44 81.17
CA ASP A 124 -97.93 -17.95 81.34
C ASP A 124 -96.89 -19.03 80.97
N LEU A 125 -97.16 -20.30 81.27
CA LEU A 125 -96.29 -21.43 80.90
C LEU A 125 -96.30 -21.68 79.38
N ALA A 126 -97.46 -21.58 78.72
CA ALA A 126 -97.54 -21.66 77.26
C ALA A 126 -96.78 -20.51 76.58
N ALA A 127 -96.88 -19.28 77.10
CA ALA A 127 -96.12 -18.13 76.61
C ALA A 127 -94.60 -18.31 76.79
N ALA A 128 -94.16 -18.86 77.93
CA ALA A 128 -92.75 -19.15 78.18
C ALA A 128 -92.20 -20.24 77.23
N LEU A 129 -92.99 -21.28 76.92
CA LEU A 129 -92.61 -22.33 75.97
C LEU A 129 -92.52 -21.80 74.53
N ALA A 130 -93.48 -20.95 74.11
CA ALA A 130 -93.43 -20.28 72.82
C ALA A 130 -92.16 -19.42 72.68
N SER A 131 -91.86 -18.59 73.68
CA SER A 131 -90.63 -17.78 73.74
C SER A 131 -89.35 -18.65 73.72
N ASN A 132 -89.34 -19.80 74.40
CA ASN A 132 -88.20 -20.74 74.36
C ASN A 132 -88.00 -21.32 72.94
N SER A 133 -89.09 -21.67 72.25
CA SER A 133 -89.02 -22.17 70.87
C SER A 133 -88.52 -21.10 69.88
N GLU A 134 -88.94 -19.85 70.05
CA GLU A 134 -88.49 -18.73 69.23
C GLU A 134 -87.00 -18.40 69.48
N LEU A 135 -86.56 -18.44 70.73
CA LEU A 135 -85.14 -18.27 71.10
C LEU A 135 -84.26 -19.42 70.60
N ARG A 136 -84.78 -20.66 70.54
CA ARG A 136 -84.08 -21.79 69.91
C ARG A 136 -83.94 -21.59 68.41
N SER A 137 -85.02 -21.21 67.70
CA SER A 137 -84.93 -20.89 66.27
C SER A 137 -83.86 -19.83 66.01
N LYS A 138 -83.89 -18.71 66.75
CA LYS A 138 -82.88 -17.64 66.62
C LYS A 138 -81.46 -18.08 66.96
N LEU A 139 -81.30 -19.07 67.84
CA LEU A 139 -80.00 -19.65 68.15
C LEU A 139 -79.52 -20.57 67.02
N ASP A 140 -80.40 -21.40 66.47
CA ASP A 140 -80.10 -22.27 65.33
C ASP A 140 -79.80 -21.45 64.06
N ASP A 141 -80.55 -20.38 63.81
CA ASP A 141 -80.30 -19.39 62.75
C ASP A 141 -78.91 -18.74 62.90
N ALA A 142 -78.58 -18.25 64.10
CA ALA A 142 -77.28 -17.64 64.40
C ALA A 142 -76.12 -18.65 64.34
N VAL A 143 -76.36 -19.94 64.62
CA VAL A 143 -75.38 -21.01 64.46
C VAL A 143 -75.16 -21.32 62.97
N GLN A 144 -76.21 -21.36 62.15
CA GLN A 144 -76.09 -21.53 60.70
C GLN A 144 -75.36 -20.34 60.05
N GLU A 145 -75.68 -19.11 60.44
CA GLU A 145 -74.99 -17.90 59.98
C GLU A 145 -73.49 -17.93 60.38
N ALA A 146 -73.16 -18.34 61.60
CA ALA A 146 -71.79 -18.50 62.05
C ALA A 146 -71.02 -19.65 61.35
N VAL A 147 -71.72 -20.65 60.79
CA VAL A 147 -71.12 -21.67 59.92
C VAL A 147 -70.90 -21.12 58.52
N ALA A 148 -71.90 -20.47 57.91
CA ALA A 148 -71.78 -19.86 56.59
C ALA A 148 -70.67 -18.80 56.52
N LEU A 149 -70.52 -17.95 57.55
CA LEU A 149 -69.43 -16.98 57.66
C LEU A 149 -68.05 -17.64 57.79
N LYS A 150 -67.95 -18.81 58.44
CA LYS A 150 -66.69 -19.58 58.49
C LYS A 150 -66.36 -20.19 57.14
N GLU A 151 -67.34 -20.77 56.46
CA GLU A 151 -67.15 -21.35 55.12
C GLU A 151 -66.74 -20.26 54.12
N GLN A 152 -67.39 -19.10 54.17
CA GLN A 152 -67.02 -17.91 53.40
C GLN A 152 -65.58 -17.46 53.71
N GLN A 153 -65.19 -17.38 54.99
CA GLN A 153 -63.82 -17.04 55.38
C GLN A 153 -62.80 -18.04 54.82
N THR A 154 -63.08 -19.35 54.92
CA THR A 154 -62.19 -20.37 54.36
C THR A 154 -62.11 -20.31 52.84
N ALA A 155 -63.20 -19.98 52.15
CA ALA A 155 -63.19 -19.77 50.71
C ALA A 155 -62.34 -18.55 50.33
N THR A 156 -62.46 -17.42 51.04
CA THR A 156 -61.62 -16.24 50.82
C THR A 156 -60.14 -16.49 51.14
N ASP A 157 -59.85 -17.33 52.14
CA ASP A 157 -58.48 -17.71 52.48
C ASP A 157 -57.87 -18.61 51.39
N VAL A 158 -58.65 -19.54 50.80
CA VAL A 158 -58.24 -20.37 49.65
C VAL A 158 -58.01 -19.51 48.41
N PHE A 159 -58.93 -18.62 48.03
CA PHE A 159 -58.71 -17.69 46.91
C PHE A 159 -57.48 -16.80 47.13
N SER A 160 -57.21 -16.38 48.37
CA SER A 160 -56.01 -15.62 48.72
C SER A 160 -54.72 -16.41 48.60
N LEU A 161 -54.75 -17.74 48.81
CA LEU A 161 -53.63 -18.64 48.55
C LEU A 161 -53.42 -18.87 47.05
N GLU A 162 -54.51 -19.08 46.30
CA GLU A 162 -54.45 -19.21 44.85
C GLU A 162 -53.90 -17.93 44.18
N LEU A 163 -54.35 -16.74 44.58
CA LEU A 163 -53.77 -15.48 44.10
C LEU A 163 -52.27 -15.42 44.37
N LYS A 164 -51.82 -15.76 45.58
CA LYS A 164 -50.37 -15.79 45.93
C LYS A 164 -49.59 -16.83 45.13
N ASP A 165 -50.23 -17.91 44.68
CA ASP A 165 -49.62 -18.89 43.78
C ASP A 165 -49.53 -18.37 42.34
N TYR A 166 -50.57 -17.67 41.86
CA TYR A 166 -50.55 -17.00 40.56
C TYR A 166 -49.54 -15.84 40.53
N GLU A 167 -49.46 -15.01 41.57
CA GLU A 167 -48.44 -13.97 41.73
C GLU A 167 -47.04 -14.57 41.74
N ARG A 168 -46.79 -15.63 42.51
CA ARG A 168 -45.49 -16.33 42.51
C ARG A 168 -45.13 -16.90 41.14
N LYS A 169 -46.07 -17.54 40.44
CA LYS A 169 -45.87 -18.04 39.07
C LYS A 169 -45.60 -16.90 38.09
N MET A 170 -46.33 -15.79 38.18
CA MET A 170 -46.14 -14.60 37.34
C MET A 170 -44.77 -13.96 37.59
N VAL A 171 -44.32 -13.85 38.85
CA VAL A 171 -42.97 -13.37 39.18
C VAL A 171 -41.91 -14.32 38.64
N GLN A 172 -42.06 -15.64 38.82
CA GLN A 172 -41.15 -16.65 38.27
C GLN A 172 -41.07 -16.59 36.73
N LEU A 173 -42.21 -16.50 36.04
CA LEU A 173 -42.28 -16.35 34.59
C LEU A 173 -41.66 -15.02 34.13
N SER A 174 -41.90 -13.91 34.85
CA SER A 174 -41.28 -12.61 34.52
C SER A 174 -39.76 -12.62 34.72
N LYS A 175 -39.25 -13.36 35.71
CA LYS A 175 -37.82 -13.57 35.94
C LYS A 175 -37.22 -14.43 34.83
N SER A 176 -37.84 -15.56 34.51
CA SER A 176 -37.41 -16.45 33.42
C SER A 176 -37.45 -15.75 32.05
N LEU A 177 -38.45 -14.91 31.79
CA LEU A 177 -38.54 -14.09 30.58
C LEU A 177 -37.36 -13.11 30.50
N LYS A 178 -37.01 -12.42 31.59
CA LYS A 178 -35.85 -11.52 31.64
C LYS A 178 -34.53 -12.26 31.46
N GLU A 179 -34.37 -13.42 32.10
CA GLU A 179 -33.18 -14.27 31.94
C GLU A 179 -33.04 -14.73 30.48
N ALA A 180 -34.15 -15.14 29.83
CA ALA A 180 -34.18 -15.48 28.42
C ALA A 180 -33.91 -14.27 27.49
N GLN A 181 -34.39 -13.07 27.83
CA GLN A 181 -34.09 -11.83 27.10
C GLN A 181 -32.60 -11.48 27.19
N CYS A 182 -32.01 -11.47 28.38
CA CYS A 182 -30.58 -11.21 28.54
C CYS A 182 -29.71 -12.26 27.83
N ALA A 183 -30.10 -13.55 27.88
CA ALA A 183 -29.41 -14.61 27.16
C ALA A 183 -29.51 -14.45 25.63
N LEU A 184 -30.68 -14.03 25.12
CA LEU A 184 -30.87 -13.72 23.71
C LEU A 184 -30.02 -12.51 23.30
N GLU A 185 -30.00 -11.44 24.09
CA GLU A 185 -29.18 -10.26 23.85
C GLU A 185 -27.69 -10.62 23.77
N SER A 186 -27.16 -11.39 24.74
CA SER A 186 -25.79 -11.93 24.71
C SER A 186 -25.50 -12.73 23.43
N ALA A 187 -26.36 -13.70 23.12
CA ALA A 187 -26.20 -14.52 21.91
C ALA A 187 -26.27 -13.70 20.61
N THR A 188 -27.06 -12.62 20.57
CA THR A 188 -27.08 -11.70 19.41
C THR A 188 -25.85 -10.80 19.33
N ALA A 189 -25.22 -10.46 20.47
CA ALA A 189 -23.96 -9.73 20.50
C ALA A 189 -22.81 -10.63 20.01
N GLU A 190 -22.68 -11.84 20.57
CA GLU A 190 -21.71 -12.85 20.13
C GLU A 190 -21.85 -13.17 18.64
N LYS A 191 -23.08 -13.32 18.14
CA LYS A 191 -23.34 -13.53 16.70
C LYS A 191 -22.85 -12.36 15.83
N LYS A 192 -22.99 -11.11 16.28
CA LYS A 192 -22.49 -9.94 15.55
C LYS A 192 -20.96 -9.94 15.53
N GLU A 193 -20.33 -10.12 16.69
CA GLU A 193 -18.87 -10.18 16.83
C GLU A 193 -18.27 -11.28 15.94
N LEU A 194 -18.82 -12.50 15.98
CA LEU A 194 -18.39 -13.59 15.10
C LEU A 194 -18.61 -13.29 13.61
N SER A 195 -19.66 -12.54 13.26
CA SER A 195 -19.91 -12.11 11.87
C SER A 195 -18.91 -11.05 11.40
N GLU A 196 -18.50 -10.14 12.28
CA GLU A 196 -17.48 -9.12 12.02
C GLU A 196 -16.09 -9.77 11.88
N GLN A 197 -15.73 -10.67 12.79
CA GLN A 197 -14.51 -11.48 12.70
C GLN A 197 -14.46 -12.32 11.41
N LEU A 198 -15.58 -12.93 11.00
CA LEU A 198 -15.68 -13.68 9.74
C LEU A 198 -15.50 -12.78 8.51
N CYS A 199 -16.01 -11.54 8.55
CA CYS A 199 -15.82 -10.57 7.47
C CYS A 199 -14.34 -10.17 7.38
N ALA A 200 -13.73 -9.76 8.50
CA ALA A 200 -12.32 -9.40 8.57
C ALA A 200 -11.39 -10.54 8.09
N HIS A 201 -11.71 -11.80 8.40
CA HIS A 201 -10.96 -12.96 7.92
C HIS A 201 -11.19 -13.24 6.41
N LYS A 202 -12.37 -12.94 5.86
CA LYS A 202 -12.57 -12.98 4.41
C LYS A 202 -11.75 -11.91 3.72
N ASP A 203 -11.75 -10.68 4.25
CA ASP A 203 -11.05 -9.54 3.66
C ASP A 203 -9.52 -9.69 3.76
N SER A 204 -9.00 -10.33 4.82
CA SER A 204 -7.58 -10.73 4.87
C SER A 204 -7.27 -11.87 3.90
N SER A 205 -8.14 -12.89 3.79
CA SER A 205 -7.96 -14.00 2.84
C SER A 205 -7.99 -13.54 1.38
N VAL A 206 -8.82 -12.56 1.03
CA VAL A 206 -8.87 -11.97 -0.32
C VAL A 206 -7.60 -11.16 -0.60
N ARG A 207 -7.12 -10.36 0.36
CA ARG A 207 -5.84 -9.63 0.23
C ARG A 207 -4.67 -10.58 0.01
N VAL A 208 -4.50 -11.58 0.87
CA VAL A 208 -3.44 -12.61 0.71
C VAL A 208 -3.57 -13.35 -0.63
N SER A 209 -4.79 -13.67 -1.10
CA SER A 209 -4.97 -14.28 -2.41
C SER A 209 -4.57 -13.34 -3.56
N SER A 210 -4.79 -12.04 -3.44
CA SER A 210 -4.36 -11.05 -4.43
C SER A 210 -2.83 -10.86 -4.43
N GLU A 211 -2.22 -10.82 -3.24
CA GLU A 211 -0.75 -10.76 -3.06
C GLU A 211 -0.06 -12.01 -3.61
N CYS A 212 -0.62 -13.21 -3.39
CA CYS A 212 -0.12 -14.42 -4.03
C CYS A 212 -0.24 -14.36 -5.56
N SER A 213 -1.28 -13.72 -6.10
CA SER A 213 -1.44 -13.56 -7.55
C SER A 213 -0.45 -12.56 -8.16
N THR A 214 -0.15 -11.46 -7.47
CA THR A 214 0.86 -10.49 -7.94
C THR A 214 2.26 -11.06 -7.82
N LEU A 215 2.59 -11.76 -6.74
CA LEU A 215 3.86 -12.47 -6.58
C LEU A 215 4.05 -13.59 -7.63
N MET A 216 2.99 -14.30 -8.01
CA MET A 216 3.06 -15.27 -9.12
C MET A 216 3.31 -14.60 -10.48
N ALA A 217 2.73 -13.41 -10.72
CA ALA A 217 3.00 -12.66 -11.94
C ALA A 217 4.45 -12.16 -12.00
N GLN A 218 4.94 -11.53 -10.93
CA GLN A 218 6.34 -11.09 -10.81
C GLN A 218 7.34 -12.24 -10.95
N LEU A 219 7.03 -13.41 -10.37
CA LEU A 219 7.86 -14.60 -10.50
C LEU A 219 7.85 -15.20 -11.92
N GLN A 220 6.79 -14.98 -12.70
CA GLN A 220 6.73 -15.37 -14.10
C GLN A 220 7.49 -14.39 -15.01
N GLU A 221 7.42 -13.09 -14.71
CA GLU A 221 8.18 -12.02 -15.37
C GLU A 221 9.69 -12.21 -15.17
N ALA A 222 10.17 -12.36 -13.93
CA ALA A 222 11.57 -12.61 -13.62
C ALA A 222 12.12 -13.92 -14.24
N LYS A 223 11.25 -14.93 -14.46
CA LYS A 223 11.62 -16.15 -15.21
C LYS A 223 11.78 -15.90 -16.70
N GLN A 224 10.95 -15.04 -17.28
CA GLN A 224 11.04 -14.65 -18.69
C GLN A 224 12.33 -13.85 -18.92
N GLU A 225 12.59 -12.83 -18.10
CA GLU A 225 13.83 -12.03 -18.14
C GLU A 225 15.09 -12.91 -18.02
N LEU A 226 15.08 -13.87 -17.08
CA LEU A 226 16.18 -14.82 -16.92
C LEU A 226 16.37 -15.71 -18.17
N GLY A 227 15.27 -16.10 -18.83
CA GLY A 227 15.32 -16.87 -20.08
C GLY A 227 15.87 -16.05 -21.26
N ASP A 228 15.48 -14.79 -21.35
CA ASP A 228 15.94 -13.87 -22.41
C ASP A 228 17.44 -13.51 -22.22
N GLU A 229 17.89 -13.31 -20.99
CA GLU A 229 19.31 -13.08 -20.70
C GLU A 229 20.17 -14.35 -20.86
N GLN A 230 19.59 -15.55 -20.66
CA GLN A 230 20.23 -16.82 -21.04
C GLN A 230 20.40 -16.95 -22.56
N GLN A 231 19.42 -16.52 -23.36
CA GLN A 231 19.57 -16.46 -24.82
C GLN A 231 20.60 -15.41 -25.25
N ARG A 232 20.60 -14.24 -24.60
CA ARG A 232 21.57 -13.18 -24.85
C ARG A 232 23.00 -13.65 -24.59
N THR A 233 23.25 -14.23 -23.42
CA THR A 233 24.58 -14.78 -23.06
C THR A 233 25.02 -15.90 -23.99
N ALA A 234 24.12 -16.81 -24.43
CA ALA A 234 24.43 -17.82 -25.43
C ALA A 234 24.80 -17.21 -26.80
N SER A 235 24.13 -16.14 -27.23
CA SER A 235 24.45 -15.43 -28.47
C SER A 235 25.81 -14.72 -28.40
N LEU A 236 26.13 -14.10 -27.25
CA LEU A 236 27.42 -13.46 -27.00
C LEU A 236 28.55 -14.49 -26.94
N GLN A 237 28.34 -15.64 -26.30
CA GLN A 237 29.33 -16.74 -26.31
C GLN A 237 29.60 -17.21 -27.75
N THR A 238 28.56 -17.42 -28.55
CA THR A 238 28.71 -17.79 -29.97
C THR A 238 29.48 -16.74 -30.77
N SER A 239 29.30 -15.45 -30.45
CA SER A 239 30.07 -14.36 -31.07
C SER A 239 31.52 -14.32 -30.61
N LEU A 240 31.79 -14.61 -29.33
CA LEU A 240 33.13 -14.70 -28.75
C LEU A 240 33.91 -15.85 -29.39
N ASP A 241 33.29 -17.03 -29.51
CA ASP A 241 33.90 -18.21 -30.14
C ASP A 241 34.29 -17.91 -31.59
N ARG A 242 33.41 -17.26 -32.37
CA ARG A 242 33.71 -16.82 -33.75
C ARG A 242 34.86 -15.80 -33.82
N LEU A 243 34.91 -14.83 -32.90
CA LEU A 243 35.99 -13.85 -32.85
C LEU A 243 37.33 -14.51 -32.47
N GLN A 244 37.29 -15.51 -31.59
CA GLN A 244 38.47 -16.30 -31.20
C GLN A 244 38.97 -17.16 -32.38
N ASP A 245 38.08 -17.79 -33.14
CA ASP A 245 38.43 -18.52 -34.36
C ASP A 245 39.01 -17.58 -35.43
N ASN A 246 38.40 -16.42 -35.68
CA ASN A 246 38.93 -15.40 -36.59
C ASN A 246 40.32 -14.92 -36.16
N PHE A 247 40.54 -14.69 -34.87
CA PHE A 247 41.86 -14.33 -34.33
C PHE A 247 42.89 -15.45 -34.58
N ASN A 248 42.52 -16.71 -34.36
CA ASN A 248 43.40 -17.86 -34.59
C ASN A 248 43.76 -18.00 -36.09
N VAL A 249 42.82 -17.79 -37.00
CA VAL A 249 43.05 -17.80 -38.45
C VAL A 249 44.00 -16.66 -38.87
N LEU A 250 43.77 -15.44 -38.38
CA LEU A 250 44.66 -14.30 -38.67
C LEU A 250 46.06 -14.48 -38.07
N ALA A 251 46.17 -15.09 -36.89
CA ALA A 251 47.45 -15.41 -36.26
C ALA A 251 48.22 -16.49 -37.05
N ALA A 252 47.53 -17.49 -37.60
CA ALA A 252 48.12 -18.49 -38.48
C ALA A 252 48.59 -17.86 -39.81
N ALA A 253 47.75 -17.09 -40.49
CA ALA A 253 48.09 -16.40 -41.74
C ALA A 253 49.31 -15.48 -41.57
N ARG A 254 49.36 -14.68 -40.50
CA ARG A 254 50.53 -13.85 -40.15
C ARG A 254 51.80 -14.67 -39.92
N ASN A 255 51.68 -15.86 -39.33
CA ASN A 255 52.83 -16.74 -39.13
C ASN A 255 53.33 -17.33 -40.46
N ASP A 256 52.43 -17.70 -41.36
CA ASP A 256 52.78 -18.21 -42.69
C ASP A 256 53.43 -17.13 -43.56
N GLU A 257 52.94 -15.89 -43.52
CA GLU A 257 53.61 -14.73 -44.12
C GLU A 257 55.02 -14.53 -43.56
N ARG A 258 55.20 -14.62 -42.24
CA ARG A 258 56.51 -14.50 -41.59
C ARG A 258 57.48 -15.57 -42.08
N LEU A 259 57.03 -16.82 -42.18
CA LEU A 259 57.83 -17.93 -42.71
C LEU A 259 58.20 -17.71 -44.18
N ALA A 260 57.26 -17.20 -45.00
CA ALA A 260 57.53 -16.85 -46.39
C ALA A 260 58.57 -15.71 -46.51
N PHE A 261 58.53 -14.70 -45.62
CA PHE A 261 59.56 -13.67 -45.57
C PHE A 261 60.92 -14.23 -45.13
N GLU A 262 60.98 -15.11 -44.13
CA GLU A 262 62.22 -15.79 -43.73
C GLU A 262 62.81 -16.62 -44.89
N GLU A 263 61.99 -17.34 -45.66
CA GLU A 263 62.45 -18.05 -46.87
C GLU A 263 63.03 -17.08 -47.93
N LYS A 264 62.39 -15.92 -48.14
CA LYS A 264 62.86 -14.90 -49.09
C LYS A 264 64.15 -14.22 -48.62
N ILE A 265 64.34 -14.03 -47.32
CA ILE A 265 65.59 -13.53 -46.74
C ILE A 265 66.72 -14.54 -47.03
N VAL A 266 66.54 -15.82 -46.72
CA VAL A 266 67.53 -16.87 -46.99
C VAL A 266 67.86 -16.97 -48.49
N GLN A 267 66.87 -16.89 -49.38
CA GLN A 267 67.09 -16.86 -50.83
C GLN A 267 67.92 -15.65 -51.28
N ASN A 268 67.71 -14.48 -50.66
CA ASN A 268 68.48 -13.27 -50.95
C ASN A 268 69.91 -13.36 -50.40
N GLU A 269 70.10 -13.87 -49.17
CA GLU A 269 71.42 -14.13 -48.60
C GLU A 269 72.24 -15.08 -49.48
N MET A 270 71.65 -16.18 -49.97
CA MET A 270 72.30 -17.07 -50.94
C MET A 270 72.68 -16.37 -52.25
N LEU A 271 71.85 -15.45 -52.76
CA LEU A 271 72.14 -14.68 -53.97
C LEU A 271 73.28 -13.68 -53.74
N VAL A 272 73.29 -12.98 -52.60
CA VAL A 272 74.37 -12.07 -52.18
C VAL A 272 75.69 -12.83 -52.05
N GLU A 273 75.68 -14.01 -51.42
CA GLU A 273 76.84 -14.88 -51.28
C GLU A 273 77.39 -15.35 -52.66
N MET A 274 76.52 -15.68 -53.61
CA MET A 274 76.93 -16.00 -54.99
C MET A 274 77.51 -14.79 -55.73
N LEU A 275 76.87 -13.62 -55.63
CA LEU A 275 77.36 -12.38 -56.26
C LEU A 275 78.71 -11.95 -55.67
N ARG A 276 78.90 -12.12 -54.36
CA ARG A 276 80.17 -11.88 -53.67
C ARG A 276 81.29 -12.78 -54.18
N LYS A 277 81.04 -14.10 -54.29
CA LYS A 277 82.01 -15.05 -54.86
C LYS A 277 82.38 -14.74 -56.31
N ASN A 278 81.39 -14.33 -57.12
CA ASN A 278 81.63 -13.89 -58.50
C ASN A 278 82.46 -12.59 -58.54
N HIS A 279 82.16 -11.62 -57.67
CA HIS A 279 82.95 -10.39 -57.55
C HIS A 279 84.41 -10.69 -57.15
N GLU A 280 84.64 -11.52 -56.13
CA GLU A 280 85.97 -11.95 -55.68
C GLU A 280 86.73 -12.68 -56.81
N GLN A 281 86.06 -13.56 -57.57
CA GLN A 281 86.64 -14.20 -58.75
C GLN A 281 87.04 -13.17 -59.82
N LYS A 282 86.15 -12.24 -60.20
CA LYS A 282 86.42 -11.22 -61.23
C LYS A 282 87.50 -10.22 -60.79
N GLN A 283 87.56 -9.90 -59.51
CA GLN A 283 88.62 -9.10 -58.92
C GLN A 283 89.99 -9.81 -59.00
N ASN A 284 90.02 -11.13 -58.81
CA ASN A 284 91.25 -11.92 -58.97
C ASN A 284 91.67 -12.06 -60.44
N GLU A 285 90.73 -12.31 -61.36
CA GLU A 285 90.98 -12.30 -62.82
C GLU A 285 91.56 -10.94 -63.27
N LEU A 286 90.97 -9.83 -62.80
CA LEU A 286 91.47 -8.48 -63.08
C LEU A 286 92.90 -8.28 -62.53
N ARG A 287 93.21 -8.81 -61.34
CA ARG A 287 94.55 -8.73 -60.74
C ARG A 287 95.59 -9.49 -61.57
N ILE A 288 95.23 -10.66 -62.11
CA ILE A 288 96.08 -11.43 -63.01
C ILE A 288 96.32 -10.63 -64.30
N ALA A 289 95.27 -10.10 -64.94
CA ALA A 289 95.40 -9.32 -66.16
C ALA A 289 96.21 -8.02 -65.98
N ILE A 290 96.15 -7.38 -64.80
CA ILE A 290 97.01 -6.24 -64.44
C ILE A 290 98.48 -6.66 -64.36
N ASN A 291 98.78 -7.78 -63.69
CA ASN A 291 100.14 -8.31 -63.59
C ASN A 291 100.70 -8.70 -64.97
N GLU A 292 99.90 -9.35 -65.83
CA GLU A 292 100.27 -9.69 -67.20
C GLU A 292 100.53 -8.44 -68.05
N ARG A 293 99.66 -7.43 -67.95
CA ARG A 293 99.85 -6.12 -68.61
C ARG A 293 101.17 -5.48 -68.19
N ASP A 294 101.50 -5.49 -66.90
CA ASP A 294 102.70 -4.82 -66.40
C ASP A 294 103.97 -5.62 -66.71
N LEU A 295 103.90 -6.95 -66.78
CA LEU A 295 104.98 -7.79 -67.34
C LEU A 295 105.20 -7.53 -68.84
N LEU A 296 104.12 -7.42 -69.62
CA LEU A 296 104.19 -7.10 -71.04
C LEU A 296 104.73 -5.69 -71.30
N LYS A 297 104.40 -4.71 -70.46
CA LYS A 297 105.01 -3.37 -70.51
C LYS A 297 106.51 -3.42 -70.25
N ALA A 298 106.96 -4.08 -69.18
CA ALA A 298 108.39 -4.22 -68.90
C ALA A 298 109.13 -4.87 -70.08
N ARG A 299 108.53 -5.89 -70.70
CA ARG A 299 109.10 -6.53 -71.91
C ARG A 299 109.06 -5.64 -73.16
N LEU A 300 108.06 -4.76 -73.29
CA LEU A 300 108.04 -3.74 -74.34
C LEU A 300 109.14 -2.69 -74.11
N GLU A 301 109.33 -2.23 -72.88
CA GLU A 301 110.41 -1.30 -72.50
C GLU A 301 111.79 -1.93 -72.76
N GLU A 302 112.00 -3.21 -72.42
CA GLU A 302 113.19 -3.98 -72.80
C GLU A 302 113.39 -4.03 -74.33
N LEU A 303 112.32 -4.34 -75.08
CA LEU A 303 112.38 -4.44 -76.54
C LEU A 303 112.57 -3.07 -77.23
N GLU A 304 112.06 -1.98 -76.65
CA GLU A 304 112.29 -0.60 -77.08
C GLU A 304 113.75 -0.19 -76.83
N ASN A 305 114.32 -0.55 -75.68
CA ASN A 305 115.74 -0.35 -75.40
C ASN A 305 116.65 -1.16 -76.35
N ASP A 306 116.29 -2.41 -76.62
CA ASP A 306 116.96 -3.26 -77.62
C ASP A 306 116.80 -2.69 -79.04
N TYR A 307 115.62 -2.15 -79.36
CA TYR A 307 115.34 -1.52 -80.65
C TYR A 307 116.08 -0.20 -80.82
N GLU A 308 116.17 0.69 -79.83
CA GLU A 308 117.01 1.90 -79.91
C GLU A 308 118.51 1.55 -79.97
N SER A 309 118.93 0.49 -79.28
CA SER A 309 120.28 -0.07 -79.38
C SER A 309 120.55 -0.68 -80.77
N TYR A 310 119.56 -1.37 -81.35
CA TYR A 310 119.62 -1.89 -82.72
C TYR A 310 119.58 -0.75 -83.74
N LYS A 311 118.71 0.25 -83.58
CA LYS A 311 118.56 1.44 -84.42
C LYS A 311 119.80 2.33 -84.37
N SER A 312 120.51 2.37 -83.25
CA SER A 312 121.83 3.02 -83.17
C SER A 312 122.89 2.22 -83.94
N ARG A 313 122.94 0.90 -83.77
CA ARG A 313 123.80 -0.01 -84.56
C ARG A 313 123.44 -0.02 -86.05
N ALA A 314 122.16 0.10 -86.39
CA ALA A 314 121.63 0.08 -87.74
C ALA A 314 121.75 1.45 -88.37
N ARG A 315 121.70 2.57 -87.63
CA ARG A 315 122.16 3.88 -88.12
C ARG A 315 123.64 3.86 -88.42
N TYR A 316 124.48 3.28 -87.56
CA TYR A 316 125.90 3.08 -87.85
C TYR A 316 126.12 2.22 -89.11
N VAL A 317 125.40 1.10 -89.26
CA VAL A 317 125.46 0.23 -90.46
C VAL A 317 124.77 0.84 -91.68
N LEU A 318 123.80 1.74 -91.53
CA LEU A 318 123.14 2.48 -92.61
C LEU A 318 123.84 3.80 -92.93
N GLU A 319 124.73 4.30 -92.09
CA GLU A 319 125.72 5.33 -92.42
C GLU A 319 126.84 4.66 -93.24
N GLN A 320 127.18 3.41 -92.89
CA GLN A 320 128.04 2.52 -93.67
C GLN A 320 127.37 2.00 -94.98
N ARG A 321 126.02 1.87 -95.02
CA ARG A 321 125.24 1.45 -96.22
C ARG A 321 124.54 2.58 -96.99
N ALA A 322 124.51 3.81 -96.48
CA ALA A 322 124.20 4.99 -97.29
C ALA A 322 125.32 5.29 -98.30
N GLN A 323 126.49 4.67 -98.09
CA GLN A 323 127.54 4.51 -99.10
C GLN A 323 127.23 3.39 -100.13
N SER A 324 126.10 2.67 -100.04
CA SER A 324 125.76 1.51 -100.89
C SER A 324 124.25 1.17 -101.01
N SER A 325 123.49 2.10 -101.61
CA SER A 325 122.23 1.91 -102.38
C SER A 325 120.95 1.35 -101.70
N ASN A 326 119.81 1.68 -102.34
CA ASN A 326 118.42 1.62 -101.87
C ASN A 326 117.57 0.61 -102.68
N GLU A 327 116.23 0.65 -102.49
CA GLU A 327 115.14 0.23 -103.41
C GLU A 327 114.69 -1.26 -103.41
N GLN A 328 113.41 -1.64 -103.61
CA GLN A 328 112.08 -0.97 -103.52
C GLN A 328 110.94 -2.03 -103.70
N VAL A 329 109.68 -1.57 -103.87
CA VAL A 329 108.57 -2.16 -104.67
C VAL A 329 107.42 -2.94 -103.97
N ASN A 330 106.28 -2.26 -103.90
CA ASN A 330 104.87 -2.62 -104.18
C ASN A 330 104.33 -4.06 -104.11
N GLN A 331 103.30 -4.21 -103.26
CA GLN A 331 101.89 -4.46 -103.61
C GLN A 331 101.53 -5.11 -104.97
N ASN A 332 100.73 -6.18 -104.89
CA ASN A 332 99.71 -6.56 -105.88
C ASN A 332 98.40 -6.87 -105.14
N ILE A 333 97.24 -6.45 -105.68
CA ILE A 333 95.92 -6.75 -105.11
C ILE A 333 95.38 -8.02 -105.79
N ASP A 334 95.11 -9.06 -105.00
CA ASP A 334 94.90 -10.42 -105.49
C ASP A 334 93.39 -10.77 -105.63
N PHE A 335 93.02 -11.40 -106.75
CA PHE A 335 91.63 -11.73 -107.10
C PHE A 335 91.02 -12.77 -106.14
N ASN A 336 91.86 -13.59 -105.50
CA ASN A 336 91.45 -14.53 -104.45
C ASN A 336 90.79 -13.83 -103.26
N ALA A 337 91.32 -12.67 -102.84
CA ALA A 337 90.79 -11.91 -101.70
C ALA A 337 89.33 -11.46 -101.90
N ALA A 338 88.88 -11.27 -103.15
CA ALA A 338 87.49 -10.94 -103.45
C ALA A 338 86.54 -12.15 -103.28
N ASN A 339 86.99 -13.37 -103.65
CA ASN A 339 86.21 -14.60 -103.45
C ASN A 339 86.16 -15.02 -101.96
N ASP A 340 87.26 -14.81 -101.24
CA ASP A 340 87.32 -15.01 -99.79
C ASP A 340 86.37 -14.02 -99.09
N ALA A 341 86.39 -12.73 -99.47
CA ALA A 341 85.45 -11.73 -98.96
C ALA A 341 83.97 -12.09 -99.25
N ILE A 342 83.63 -12.62 -100.42
CA ILE A 342 82.26 -13.10 -100.73
C ILE A 342 81.87 -14.30 -99.85
N SER A 343 82.81 -15.20 -99.57
CA SER A 343 82.58 -16.37 -98.71
C SER A 343 82.39 -15.96 -97.25
N ASP A 344 83.19 -15.02 -96.77
CA ASP A 344 83.05 -14.41 -95.45
C ASP A 344 81.76 -13.60 -95.30
N LEU A 345 81.34 -12.86 -96.32
CA LEU A 345 80.03 -12.18 -96.33
C LEU A 345 78.87 -13.18 -96.23
N LYS A 346 78.93 -14.33 -96.92
CA LYS A 346 77.92 -15.40 -96.81
C LYS A 346 77.88 -16.00 -95.40
N ARG A 347 79.06 -16.27 -94.81
CA ARG A 347 79.21 -16.76 -93.43
C ARG A 347 78.67 -15.76 -92.40
N ALA A 348 78.99 -14.48 -92.56
CA ALA A 348 78.47 -13.39 -91.73
C ALA A 348 76.94 -13.27 -91.84
N LEU A 349 76.37 -13.40 -93.03
CA LEU A 349 74.91 -13.34 -93.25
C LEU A 349 74.19 -14.54 -92.61
N GLN A 350 74.77 -15.74 -92.64
CA GLN A 350 74.25 -16.91 -91.91
C GLN A 350 74.29 -16.70 -90.38
N LEU A 351 75.41 -16.21 -89.84
CA LEU A 351 75.54 -15.89 -88.42
C LEU A 351 74.54 -14.81 -87.99
N LEU A 352 74.33 -13.78 -88.82
CA LEU A 352 73.38 -12.70 -88.56
C LEU A 352 71.92 -13.20 -88.54
N ARG A 353 71.57 -14.17 -89.39
CA ARG A 353 70.25 -14.83 -89.37
C ARG A 353 70.03 -15.62 -88.07
N PHE A 354 71.01 -16.44 -87.67
CA PHE A 354 70.93 -17.17 -86.40
C PHE A 354 70.80 -16.23 -85.20
N ALA A 355 71.56 -15.14 -85.18
CA ALA A 355 71.45 -14.10 -84.14
C ALA A 355 70.07 -13.40 -84.14
N HIS A 356 69.48 -13.17 -85.32
CA HIS A 356 68.13 -12.60 -85.44
C HIS A 356 67.05 -13.55 -84.90
N ASP A 357 67.07 -14.83 -85.29
CA ASP A 357 66.11 -15.83 -84.83
C ASP A 357 66.20 -16.04 -83.30
N GLU A 358 67.42 -16.06 -82.75
CA GLU A 358 67.65 -16.16 -81.30
C GLU A 358 67.18 -14.89 -80.55
N ALA A 359 67.46 -13.69 -81.08
CA ALA A 359 66.93 -12.46 -80.51
C ALA A 359 65.38 -12.43 -80.51
N LEU A 360 64.75 -12.94 -81.57
CA LEU A 360 63.30 -13.01 -81.70
C LEU A 360 62.69 -14.07 -80.75
N ARG A 361 63.41 -15.16 -80.49
CA ARG A 361 63.07 -16.17 -79.46
C ARG A 361 63.16 -15.58 -78.05
N LEU A 362 64.21 -14.83 -77.74
CA LEU A 362 64.37 -14.14 -76.46
C LEU A 362 63.29 -13.08 -76.24
N ALA A 363 63.01 -12.24 -77.24
CA ALA A 363 61.95 -11.23 -77.17
C ALA A 363 60.56 -11.83 -76.89
N ARG A 364 60.25 -13.02 -77.45
CA ARG A 364 59.03 -13.79 -77.12
C ARG A 364 59.03 -14.29 -75.68
N LYS A 365 60.15 -14.82 -75.18
CA LYS A 365 60.28 -15.25 -73.78
C LYS A 365 60.08 -14.09 -72.81
N ASP A 366 60.71 -12.95 -73.07
CA ASP A 366 60.61 -11.76 -72.24
C ASP A 366 59.20 -11.15 -72.24
N ARG A 367 58.49 -11.24 -73.38
CA ARG A 367 57.07 -10.87 -73.45
C ARG A 367 56.21 -11.74 -72.51
N VAL A 368 56.35 -13.07 -72.56
CA VAL A 368 55.59 -13.98 -71.69
C VAL A 368 55.95 -13.76 -70.21
N LEU A 369 57.21 -13.47 -69.90
CA LEU A 369 57.63 -13.13 -68.53
C LEU A 369 57.03 -11.80 -68.06
N ARG A 370 56.96 -10.77 -68.92
CA ARG A 370 56.27 -9.51 -68.61
C ARG A 370 54.77 -9.71 -68.41
N GLU A 371 54.09 -10.45 -69.29
CA GLU A 371 52.65 -10.75 -69.15
C GLU A 371 52.35 -11.48 -67.83
N LYS A 372 53.22 -12.42 -67.40
CA LYS A 372 53.11 -13.09 -66.08
C LYS A 372 53.40 -12.17 -64.90
N ALA A 373 54.39 -11.28 -65.02
CA ALA A 373 54.69 -10.30 -63.98
C ALA A 373 53.55 -9.29 -63.82
N GLU A 374 52.97 -8.83 -64.93
CA GLU A 374 51.78 -7.97 -64.94
C GLU A 374 50.55 -8.66 -64.33
N SER A 375 50.28 -9.94 -64.65
CA SER A 375 49.16 -10.65 -64.04
C SER A 375 49.34 -10.86 -62.54
N SER A 376 50.56 -11.18 -62.10
CA SER A 376 50.90 -11.29 -60.67
C SER A 376 50.75 -9.95 -59.94
N ALA A 377 51.25 -8.85 -60.53
CA ALA A 377 51.09 -7.51 -59.98
C ALA A 377 49.62 -7.03 -59.94
N ARG A 378 48.78 -7.47 -60.88
CA ARG A 378 47.32 -7.22 -60.84
C ARG A 378 46.65 -8.00 -59.71
N SER A 379 47.01 -9.26 -59.49
CA SER A 379 46.51 -10.07 -58.37
C SER A 379 46.85 -9.43 -57.03
N ALA A 380 48.14 -9.18 -56.79
CA ALA A 380 48.62 -8.55 -55.55
C ALA A 380 47.98 -7.16 -55.32
N LYS A 381 47.70 -6.40 -56.38
CA LYS A 381 46.98 -5.12 -56.26
C LYS A 381 45.49 -5.30 -55.88
N ALA A 382 44.83 -6.35 -56.37
CA ALA A 382 43.45 -6.66 -55.98
C ALA A 382 43.40 -7.12 -54.51
N GLU A 383 44.28 -8.04 -54.11
CA GLU A 383 44.43 -8.52 -52.73
C GLU A 383 44.67 -7.36 -51.74
N ILE A 384 45.52 -6.38 -52.12
CA ILE A 384 45.74 -5.18 -51.32
C ILE A 384 44.45 -4.34 -51.17
N VAL A 385 43.64 -4.19 -52.22
CA VAL A 385 42.36 -3.46 -52.15
C VAL A 385 41.37 -4.17 -51.23
N GLU A 386 41.23 -5.50 -51.38
CA GLU A 386 40.37 -6.31 -50.50
C GLU A 386 40.78 -6.19 -49.02
N ILE A 387 42.09 -6.18 -48.72
CA ILE A 387 42.62 -5.95 -47.37
C ILE A 387 42.28 -4.53 -46.86
N TYR A 388 42.35 -3.50 -47.71
CA TYR A 388 41.96 -2.14 -47.34
C TYR A 388 40.46 -2.03 -47.06
N ASP A 389 39.61 -2.67 -47.85
CA ASP A 389 38.15 -2.69 -47.67
C ASP A 389 37.76 -3.45 -46.39
N HIS A 390 38.34 -4.63 -46.15
CA HIS A 390 38.17 -5.35 -44.87
C HIS A 390 38.66 -4.53 -43.67
N MET A 391 39.80 -3.82 -43.79
CA MET A 391 40.29 -2.94 -42.72
C MET A 391 39.38 -1.72 -42.51
N ALA A 392 38.67 -1.24 -43.54
CA ALA A 392 37.68 -0.17 -43.39
C ALA A 392 36.46 -0.66 -42.58
N ILE A 393 35.92 -1.84 -42.93
CA ILE A 393 34.79 -2.47 -42.21
C ILE A 393 35.14 -2.68 -40.73
N VAL A 394 36.30 -3.28 -40.42
CA VAL A 394 36.73 -3.52 -39.03
C VAL A 394 36.94 -2.21 -38.26
N ARG A 395 37.36 -1.13 -38.92
CA ARG A 395 37.46 0.20 -38.27
C ARG A 395 36.08 0.79 -37.96
N GLU A 396 35.09 0.56 -38.81
CA GLU A 396 33.71 0.98 -38.59
C GLU A 396 33.05 0.18 -37.46
N GLU A 397 33.21 -1.15 -37.44
CA GLU A 397 32.77 -2.02 -36.35
C GLU A 397 33.40 -1.60 -35.00
N LEU A 398 34.70 -1.32 -34.97
CA LEU A 398 35.41 -0.82 -33.79
C LEU A 398 34.94 0.58 -33.37
N PHE A 399 34.59 1.45 -34.32
CA PHE A 399 34.06 2.78 -34.04
C PHE A 399 32.65 2.70 -33.42
N ASN A 400 31.79 1.85 -33.97
CA ASN A 400 30.43 1.59 -33.47
C ASN A 400 30.50 0.98 -32.06
N SER A 401 31.29 -0.08 -31.87
CA SER A 401 31.54 -0.71 -30.56
C SER A 401 32.06 0.29 -29.51
N ARG A 402 32.97 1.19 -29.91
CA ARG A 402 33.51 2.23 -29.03
C ARG A 402 32.49 3.32 -28.68
N THR A 403 31.49 3.53 -29.54
CA THR A 403 30.41 4.49 -29.29
C THR A 403 29.39 3.87 -28.34
N GLU A 404 28.92 2.64 -28.58
CA GLU A 404 28.06 1.90 -27.63
C GLU A 404 28.67 1.78 -26.22
N LEU A 405 29.98 1.53 -26.13
CA LEU A 405 30.69 1.48 -24.85
C LEU A 405 30.79 2.84 -24.16
N ARG A 406 30.74 3.95 -24.90
CA ARG A 406 30.68 5.30 -24.33
C ARG A 406 29.29 5.56 -23.77
N ASP A 407 28.26 5.30 -24.57
CA ASP A 407 26.87 5.55 -24.21
C ASP A 407 26.49 4.77 -22.94
N ARG A 408 26.87 3.47 -22.85
CA ARG A 408 26.71 2.68 -21.61
C ARG A 408 27.49 3.21 -20.42
N ASN A 409 28.66 3.83 -20.63
CA ASN A 409 29.45 4.41 -19.54
C ASN A 409 28.81 5.72 -19.04
N GLU A 410 28.18 6.48 -19.94
CA GLU A 410 27.37 7.65 -19.61
C GLU A 410 26.08 7.26 -18.86
N GLU A 411 25.39 6.18 -19.25
CA GLU A 411 24.29 5.57 -18.49
C GLU A 411 24.74 5.13 -17.08
N CYS A 412 25.85 4.39 -16.97
CA CYS A 412 26.42 3.99 -15.67
C CYS A 412 26.73 5.19 -14.77
N ALA A 413 27.26 6.28 -15.32
CA ALA A 413 27.51 7.51 -14.57
C ALA A 413 26.20 8.18 -14.10
N GLN A 414 25.14 8.14 -14.91
CA GLN A 414 23.81 8.62 -14.51
C GLN A 414 23.22 7.77 -13.37
N TYR A 415 23.26 6.44 -13.46
CA TYR A 415 22.81 5.56 -12.37
C TYR A 415 23.62 5.76 -11.09
N GLN A 416 24.94 5.92 -11.19
CA GLN A 416 25.80 6.20 -10.04
C GLN A 416 25.45 7.54 -9.36
N LYS A 417 25.10 8.57 -10.14
CA LYS A 417 24.58 9.84 -9.61
C LYS A 417 23.22 9.65 -8.91
N GLN A 418 22.28 8.95 -9.53
CA GLN A 418 20.95 8.66 -8.95
C GLN A 418 21.06 7.90 -7.62
N ILE A 419 21.96 6.92 -7.53
CA ILE A 419 22.25 6.19 -6.29
C ILE A 419 22.80 7.15 -5.23
N SER A 420 23.76 8.01 -5.57
CA SER A 420 24.32 8.97 -4.61
C SER A 420 23.27 9.99 -4.11
N ASP A 421 22.37 10.44 -4.98
CA ASP A 421 21.25 11.31 -4.61
C ASP A 421 20.22 10.59 -3.70
N LEU A 422 19.96 9.29 -3.92
CA LEU A 422 19.13 8.46 -3.05
C LEU A 422 19.79 8.22 -1.69
N GLU A 423 21.07 7.85 -1.66
CA GLU A 423 21.85 7.68 -0.43
C GLU A 423 21.84 8.96 0.42
N LYS A 424 21.95 10.13 -0.23
CA LYS A 424 21.87 11.42 0.45
C LYS A 424 20.48 11.66 1.07
N ARG A 425 19.39 11.43 0.32
CA ARG A 425 18.02 11.53 0.86
C ARG A 425 17.82 10.64 2.08
N VAL A 426 18.22 9.37 1.99
CA VAL A 426 18.15 8.41 3.11
C VAL A 426 19.00 8.87 4.29
N GLN A 427 20.16 9.49 4.09
CA GLN A 427 20.93 10.08 5.20
C GLN A 427 20.24 11.28 5.84
N ASP A 428 19.60 12.14 5.06
CA ASP A 428 18.90 13.34 5.56
C ASP A 428 17.62 12.93 6.33
N GLU A 429 16.81 12.02 5.81
CA GLU A 429 15.68 11.39 6.53
C GLU A 429 16.12 10.73 7.84
N ASN A 430 17.26 10.02 7.84
CA ASN A 430 17.82 9.45 9.07
C ASN A 430 18.26 10.52 10.08
N ARG A 431 18.77 11.68 9.63
CA ARG A 431 19.09 12.81 10.51
C ARG A 431 17.83 13.42 11.13
N GLU A 432 16.75 13.54 10.37
CA GLU A 432 15.47 14.05 10.85
C GLU A 432 14.80 13.07 11.83
N ASN A 433 14.75 11.77 11.50
CA ASN A 433 14.28 10.73 12.40
C ASN A 433 15.06 10.72 13.73
N LEU A 434 16.38 10.91 13.70
CA LEU A 434 17.20 11.06 14.92
C LEU A 434 16.86 12.32 15.72
N GLN A 435 16.45 13.43 15.08
CA GLN A 435 15.97 14.62 15.79
C GLN A 435 14.58 14.40 16.40
N ILE A 436 13.66 13.75 15.69
CA ILE A 436 12.33 13.38 16.20
C ILE A 436 12.46 12.45 17.41
N ILE A 437 13.31 11.42 17.33
CA ILE A 437 13.59 10.51 18.45
C ILE A 437 14.16 11.25 19.66
N LYS A 438 15.00 12.28 19.47
CA LYS A 438 15.50 13.12 20.57
C LYS A 438 14.36 13.91 21.24
N LYS A 439 13.52 14.61 20.46
CA LYS A 439 12.36 15.36 20.97
C LYS A 439 11.40 14.44 21.75
N LEU A 440 11.09 13.26 21.20
CA LEU A 440 10.24 12.27 21.87
C LEU A 440 10.84 11.77 23.18
N LYS A 441 12.17 11.55 23.25
CA LYS A 441 12.85 11.19 24.50
C LYS A 441 12.80 12.31 25.54
N GLU A 442 12.97 13.57 25.13
CA GLU A 442 12.81 14.73 26.01
C GLU A 442 11.38 14.84 26.55
N ASP A 443 10.37 14.59 25.71
CA ASP A 443 8.95 14.64 26.10
C ASP A 443 8.49 13.43 26.93
N ILE A 444 9.17 12.29 26.82
CA ILE A 444 9.04 11.17 27.76
C ILE A 444 9.65 11.57 29.12
N ALA A 445 10.89 12.07 29.15
CA ALA A 445 11.54 12.50 30.39
C ALA A 445 10.77 13.61 31.13
N LYS A 446 10.17 14.56 30.39
CA LYS A 446 9.25 15.57 30.97
C LYS A 446 8.04 14.89 31.60
N ARG A 447 7.38 13.94 30.90
CA ARG A 447 6.22 13.20 31.43
C ARG A 447 6.57 12.37 32.67
N GLU A 448 7.70 11.66 32.65
CA GLU A 448 8.22 10.92 33.81
C GLU A 448 8.47 11.85 35.00
N SER A 449 9.00 13.06 34.79
CA SER A 449 9.18 14.03 35.88
C SER A 449 7.86 14.49 36.49
N VAL A 450 6.83 14.72 35.68
CA VAL A 450 5.48 15.09 36.13
C VAL A 450 4.82 13.93 36.87
N GLU A 451 4.91 12.70 36.34
CA GLU A 451 4.39 11.50 36.99
C GLU A 451 5.04 11.30 38.37
N ASN A 452 6.37 11.42 38.48
CA ASN A 452 7.07 11.38 39.75
C ASN A 452 6.53 12.44 40.73
N THR A 453 6.38 13.71 40.32
CA THR A 453 5.81 14.74 41.21
C THR A 453 4.37 14.44 41.65
N LEU A 454 3.53 13.91 40.76
CA LEU A 454 2.16 13.50 41.09
C LEU A 454 2.13 12.30 42.05
N THR A 455 3.02 11.32 41.89
CA THR A 455 3.11 10.19 42.84
C THR A 455 3.59 10.63 44.23
N ASP A 456 4.51 11.58 44.30
CA ASP A 456 4.94 12.21 45.57
C ASP A 456 3.81 13.02 46.21
N GLU A 457 3.04 13.79 45.42
CA GLU A 457 1.86 14.50 45.90
C GLU A 457 0.79 13.55 46.43
N VAL A 458 0.50 12.45 45.71
CA VAL A 458 -0.43 11.40 46.14
C VAL A 458 0.06 10.70 47.41
N GLN A 459 1.36 10.39 47.51
CA GLN A 459 1.93 9.86 48.76
C GLN A 459 1.80 10.85 49.92
N ASN A 460 2.03 12.14 49.68
CA ASN A 460 1.95 13.18 50.71
C ASN A 460 0.50 13.45 51.12
N ALA A 461 -0.45 13.41 50.19
CA ALA A 461 -1.89 13.43 50.45
C ALA A 461 -2.32 12.20 51.27
N LYS A 462 -1.84 11.00 50.91
CA LYS A 462 -2.07 9.77 51.69
C LYS A 462 -1.52 9.87 53.11
N LYS A 463 -0.29 10.38 53.30
CA LYS A 463 0.31 10.64 54.63
C LYS A 463 -0.53 11.66 55.44
N ARG A 464 -1.05 12.72 54.80
CA ARG A 464 -1.96 13.69 55.44
C ARG A 464 -3.28 13.05 55.86
N TYR A 465 -3.91 12.25 54.98
CA TYR A 465 -5.12 11.49 55.28
C TYR A 465 -4.91 10.49 56.43
N GLN A 466 -3.78 9.77 56.44
CA GLN A 466 -3.42 8.85 57.51
C GLN A 466 -3.27 9.57 58.85
N LYS A 467 -2.60 10.74 58.87
CA LYS A 467 -2.51 11.59 60.08
C LYS A 467 -3.89 12.08 60.54
N ALA A 468 -4.77 12.49 59.62
CA ALA A 468 -6.13 12.91 59.95
C ALA A 468 -7.01 11.77 60.50
N MET A 469 -6.87 10.55 59.94
CA MET A 469 -7.49 9.33 60.47
C MET A 469 -7.00 9.02 61.88
N ASN A 470 -5.68 9.02 62.11
CA ASN A 470 -5.10 8.78 63.43
C ASN A 470 -5.58 9.83 64.45
N LEU A 471 -5.62 11.11 64.08
CA LEU A 471 -6.15 12.18 64.95
C LEU A 471 -7.65 12.01 65.25
N LEU A 472 -8.45 11.53 64.29
CA LEU A 472 -9.86 11.22 64.52
C LEU A 472 -10.05 10.01 65.43
N GLU A 473 -9.18 9.00 65.31
CA GLU A 473 -9.15 7.81 66.16
C GLU A 473 -8.69 8.15 67.59
N GLU A 474 -7.64 8.97 67.73
CA GLU A 474 -7.25 9.61 69.00
C GLU A 474 -8.40 10.42 69.60
N TRP A 475 -9.07 11.29 68.83
CA TRP A 475 -10.20 12.08 69.32
C TRP A 475 -11.38 11.21 69.79
N LYS A 476 -11.67 10.11 69.09
CA LYS A 476 -12.66 9.10 69.47
C LYS A 476 -12.26 8.37 70.77
N ASN A 477 -10.97 8.09 70.95
CA ASN A 477 -10.43 7.51 72.18
C ASN A 477 -10.46 8.51 73.36
N LEU A 478 -10.14 9.80 73.12
CA LEU A 478 -10.26 10.86 74.13
C LEU A 478 -11.72 11.17 74.50
N SER A 479 -12.65 11.11 73.55
CA SER A 479 -14.10 11.26 73.79
C SER A 479 -14.69 10.12 74.64
N SER A 480 -13.92 9.08 74.96
CA SER A 480 -14.35 7.91 75.74
C SER A 480 -13.90 7.97 77.22
N ARG A 481 -13.44 9.12 77.72
CA ARG A 481 -12.98 9.29 79.11
C ARG A 481 -13.49 10.60 79.74
N PRO A 482 -13.99 10.61 81.00
CA PRO A 482 -14.57 11.81 81.61
C PRO A 482 -13.50 12.84 81.99
N ALA A 483 -13.93 14.11 82.04
CA ALA A 483 -13.09 15.30 82.14
C ALA A 483 -12.45 15.54 83.52
N SER A 484 -11.31 16.23 83.52
CA SER A 484 -10.96 17.22 84.54
C SER A 484 -9.94 18.24 84.02
N THR A 485 -10.24 19.53 84.23
CA THR A 485 -9.36 20.67 84.64
C THR A 485 -7.82 20.46 84.53
N ASP A 486 -7.01 21.35 83.94
CA ASP A 486 -6.82 22.79 84.26
C ASP A 486 -5.99 23.57 83.19
N ILE A 487 -5.97 24.90 83.30
CA ILE A 487 -5.22 25.91 82.51
C ILE A 487 -4.42 26.73 83.56
N PRO A 488 -3.10 27.08 83.45
CA PRO A 488 -2.66 28.16 82.52
C PRO A 488 -1.17 28.32 82.07
N GLN A 489 -1.02 29.03 80.95
CA GLN A 489 -0.08 30.15 80.63
C GLN A 489 1.48 30.04 80.59
N ALA A 490 1.99 30.40 79.40
CA ALA A 490 2.98 31.45 79.08
C ALA A 490 4.50 31.28 79.37
N SER A 491 5.29 31.33 78.28
CA SER A 491 6.33 32.36 78.04
C SER A 491 6.88 32.31 76.58
N THR A 492 6.78 33.45 75.88
CA THR A 492 7.86 34.23 75.21
C THR A 492 9.27 33.60 75.13
N GLU A 493 10.12 33.75 74.08
CA GLU A 493 10.32 34.71 72.96
C GLU A 493 10.91 33.94 71.72
N GLY A 494 11.09 34.45 70.48
CA GLY A 494 10.83 35.76 69.87
C GLY A 494 11.23 35.82 68.36
N ARG A 495 10.74 36.86 67.67
CA ARG A 495 11.19 37.61 66.44
C ARG A 495 12.36 37.02 65.59
N GLN A 496 12.39 37.13 64.25
CA GLN A 496 12.11 38.27 63.33
C GLN A 496 11.42 37.75 62.02
N SER A 497 10.43 38.39 61.38
CA SER A 497 10.47 39.58 60.47
C SER A 497 11.56 39.46 59.37
N ASP A 498 11.28 39.59 58.06
CA ASP A 498 10.51 40.60 57.31
C ASP A 498 9.87 40.02 56.01
N HIS A 499 8.66 40.42 55.57
CA HIS A 499 8.38 41.51 54.59
C HIS A 499 9.22 41.39 53.30
N GLN A 500 8.72 41.17 52.07
CA GLN A 500 7.62 41.77 51.26
C GLN A 500 7.47 40.88 49.97
N GLN A 501 6.55 41.04 49.00
CA GLN A 501 5.63 42.12 48.64
C GLN A 501 4.40 41.57 47.89
N SER A 502 3.33 42.37 47.83
CA SER A 502 2.07 42.07 47.12
C SER A 502 2.16 42.41 45.62
N GLN A 503 1.50 41.62 44.76
CA GLN A 503 0.32 42.11 44.00
C GLN A 503 -0.40 41.01 43.20
N LEU A 504 -1.74 41.06 43.24
CA LEU A 504 -2.60 40.44 42.23
C LEU A 504 -2.50 41.27 40.95
N GLU A 505 -2.74 40.67 39.77
CA GLU A 505 -3.94 41.03 38.98
C GLU A 505 -4.21 40.17 37.73
N THR A 506 -5.50 40.14 37.38
CA THR A 506 -6.08 39.93 36.04
C THR A 506 -5.75 38.67 35.22
N LEU A 507 -6.73 37.76 35.23
CA LEU A 507 -7.48 37.34 34.04
C LEU A 507 -7.14 38.10 32.74
N LYS A 508 -6.45 37.45 31.79
CA LYS A 508 -6.69 37.61 30.35
C LYS A 508 -6.50 36.28 29.62
N THR A 509 -7.55 35.84 28.95
CA THR A 509 -7.47 34.89 27.83
C THR A 509 -6.70 35.53 26.66
N PRO A 510 -5.86 34.73 26.00
CA PRO A 510 -5.90 34.63 24.54
C PRO A 510 -6.18 33.16 24.18
N SER A 511 -7.25 32.89 23.45
CA SER A 511 -7.34 32.98 21.98
C SER A 511 -7.04 31.63 21.36
N TYR A 512 -8.00 31.11 20.59
CA TYR A 512 -7.86 29.87 19.84
C TYR A 512 -6.71 30.02 18.84
N GLY A 513 -5.63 29.27 19.03
CA GLY A 513 -4.70 28.93 17.97
C GLY A 513 -5.22 27.68 17.28
N VAL A 514 -5.75 27.84 16.07
CA VAL A 514 -6.14 26.71 15.22
C VAL A 514 -4.88 25.89 14.93
N LEU A 515 -4.97 24.57 15.10
CA LEU A 515 -3.95 23.65 14.62
C LEU A 515 -4.00 23.63 13.10
N GLU A 516 -3.16 24.46 12.48
CA GLU A 516 -2.90 24.43 11.05
C GLU A 516 -2.13 23.15 10.73
N LEU A 517 -2.89 22.11 10.40
CA LEU A 517 -2.36 20.91 9.77
C LEU A 517 -1.79 21.33 8.42
N GLN A 518 -0.46 21.46 8.35
CA GLN A 518 0.25 21.46 7.08
C GLN A 518 0.05 20.09 6.43
N GLN A 519 -1.00 19.96 5.63
CA GLN A 519 -1.06 18.95 4.59
C GLN A 519 -0.04 19.38 3.54
N GLU A 520 0.89 18.48 3.22
CA GLU A 520 1.79 18.66 2.09
C GLU A 520 0.95 18.58 0.81
N GLU A 521 0.81 19.70 0.11
CA GLU A 521 0.22 19.71 -1.24
C GLU A 521 1.13 18.88 -2.15
N THR A 522 0.55 17.85 -2.76
CA THR A 522 1.28 16.93 -3.63
C THR A 522 1.69 17.60 -4.93
N LEU A 523 2.84 17.20 -5.48
CA LEU A 523 3.47 17.82 -6.66
C LEU A 523 2.57 17.88 -7.92
N GLU A 524 1.50 17.07 -7.96
CA GLU A 524 0.51 17.04 -9.04
C GLU A 524 -0.42 18.27 -9.04
N ASP A 525 -0.77 18.83 -7.89
CA ASP A 525 -1.66 20.01 -7.82
C ASP A 525 -0.98 21.28 -8.37
N VAL A 526 0.33 21.40 -8.17
CA VAL A 526 1.15 22.51 -8.71
C VAL A 526 1.41 22.38 -10.21
N LEU A 527 1.40 21.15 -10.75
CA LEU A 527 1.65 20.89 -12.19
C LEU A 527 0.39 20.89 -13.05
N PHE A 528 -0.78 20.61 -12.48
CA PHE A 528 -2.04 20.44 -13.21
C PHE A 528 -3.18 21.36 -12.75
N GLY A 529 -2.91 22.32 -11.86
CA GLY A 529 -3.87 23.35 -11.43
C GLY A 529 -4.49 24.13 -12.59
N ASP A 530 -5.81 24.02 -12.74
CA ASP A 530 -6.58 24.52 -13.88
C ASP A 530 -6.50 26.06 -14.04
N VAL A 531 -6.14 26.52 -15.24
CA VAL A 531 -6.00 27.95 -15.57
C VAL A 531 -7.38 28.50 -15.99
N GLY A 532 -8.29 28.56 -15.01
CA GLY A 532 -9.75 28.57 -15.21
C GLY A 532 -10.51 29.87 -14.90
N SER A 533 -9.97 31.05 -15.23
CA SER A 533 -10.68 32.36 -15.25
C SER A 533 -11.05 33.03 -13.90
N PRO A 534 -11.31 34.36 -13.86
CA PRO A 534 -11.24 35.15 -12.63
C PRO A 534 -12.58 35.76 -12.17
N GLU A 535 -12.89 35.78 -10.86
CA GLU A 535 -13.80 36.81 -10.31
C GLU A 535 -13.77 37.01 -8.78
N LEU A 536 -13.99 38.28 -8.40
CA LEU A 536 -14.44 38.82 -7.10
C LEU A 536 -13.59 38.70 -5.81
N TYR A 537 -12.86 39.78 -5.55
CA TYR A 537 -12.75 40.54 -4.28
C TYR A 537 -12.85 39.82 -2.93
N SER A 538 -11.76 39.90 -2.16
CA SER A 538 -11.86 40.38 -0.77
C SER A 538 -10.68 41.28 -0.44
N GLU A 539 -10.97 42.50 0.03
CA GLU A 539 -9.97 43.34 0.69
C GLU A 539 -9.65 42.75 2.06
N GLU A 540 -8.43 42.29 2.26
CA GLU A 540 -7.73 42.36 3.54
C GLU A 540 -6.23 42.14 3.28
N THR A 541 -5.46 43.22 3.22
CA THR A 541 -4.00 43.11 3.14
C THR A 541 -3.44 42.79 4.52
N PRO A 542 -2.93 41.56 4.79
CA PRO A 542 -2.07 41.38 5.94
C PRO A 542 -0.82 42.22 5.72
N VAL A 543 -0.29 42.82 6.79
CA VAL A 543 0.99 43.56 6.71
C VAL A 543 2.13 42.54 6.60
N VAL A 544 2.32 42.02 5.38
CA VAL A 544 3.49 41.20 5.05
C VAL A 544 4.72 42.04 5.34
N SER A 545 5.58 41.56 6.24
CA SER A 545 6.75 42.33 6.64
C SER A 545 7.61 42.64 5.41
N ILE A 546 8.09 43.88 5.30
CA ILE A 546 8.92 44.32 4.15
C ILE A 546 10.17 43.41 4.01
N SER A 547 10.66 42.83 5.10
CA SER A 547 11.73 41.84 5.09
C SER A 547 11.35 40.55 4.36
N ALA A 548 10.16 40.00 4.62
CA ALA A 548 9.67 38.80 3.93
C ALA A 548 9.47 39.07 2.43
N LEU A 549 8.85 40.20 2.06
CA LEU A 549 8.71 40.61 0.65
C LEU A 549 10.06 40.80 -0.06
N LEU A 550 11.08 41.31 0.64
CA LEU A 550 12.43 41.43 0.09
C LEU A 550 13.13 40.07 -0.08
N GLU A 551 12.86 39.12 0.82
CA GLU A 551 13.40 37.76 0.75
C GLU A 551 12.71 36.94 -0.35
N GLU A 552 11.39 37.05 -0.49
CA GLU A 552 10.61 36.54 -1.62
C GLU A 552 11.06 37.15 -2.95
N MET A 553 11.18 38.48 -3.05
CA MET A 553 11.74 39.15 -4.24
C MET A 553 13.13 38.64 -4.60
N LYS A 554 13.98 38.37 -3.60
CA LYS A 554 15.32 37.81 -3.80
C LYS A 554 15.29 36.34 -4.22
N HIS A 555 14.32 35.56 -3.73
CA HIS A 555 14.10 34.18 -4.15
C HIS A 555 13.54 34.12 -5.58
N LEU A 556 12.47 34.85 -5.88
CA LEU A 556 11.90 35.03 -7.22
C LEU A 556 12.97 35.48 -8.23
N LYS A 557 13.83 36.43 -7.87
CA LYS A 557 14.94 36.87 -8.74
C LYS A 557 15.99 35.77 -8.98
N LYS A 558 16.29 34.93 -7.99
CA LYS A 558 17.16 33.76 -8.20
C LYS A 558 16.49 32.72 -9.11
N ASN A 559 15.20 32.44 -8.88
CA ASN A 559 14.44 31.47 -9.67
C ASN A 559 14.31 31.94 -11.13
N LEU A 560 14.10 33.24 -11.36
CA LEU A 560 14.09 33.84 -12.69
C LEU A 560 15.46 33.77 -13.39
N LEU A 561 16.57 34.03 -12.67
CA LEU A 561 17.91 33.86 -13.23
C LEU A 561 18.21 32.41 -13.58
N HIS A 562 17.82 31.46 -12.72
CA HIS A 562 18.00 30.03 -12.98
C HIS A 562 17.13 29.56 -14.17
N ALA A 563 15.88 30.01 -14.27
CA ALA A 563 15.02 29.75 -15.42
C ALA A 563 15.58 30.37 -16.71
N GLN A 564 16.21 31.55 -16.65
CA GLN A 564 16.89 32.17 -17.78
C GLN A 564 18.16 31.41 -18.19
N GLU A 565 18.91 30.87 -17.22
CA GLU A 565 20.08 30.03 -17.47
C GLU A 565 19.66 28.73 -18.17
N LEU A 566 18.67 28.01 -17.61
CA LEU A 566 18.06 26.82 -18.22
C LEU A 566 17.46 27.10 -19.60
N LEU A 567 16.83 28.27 -19.81
CA LEU A 567 16.34 28.68 -21.12
C LEU A 567 17.49 28.88 -22.11
N SER A 568 18.59 29.52 -21.71
CA SER A 568 19.74 29.70 -22.60
C SER A 568 20.50 28.40 -22.89
N GLU A 569 20.55 27.45 -21.95
CA GLU A 569 21.09 26.10 -22.16
C GLU A 569 20.18 25.26 -23.08
N THR A 570 18.86 25.35 -22.93
CA THR A 570 17.90 24.68 -23.82
C THR A 570 17.85 25.30 -25.22
N GLU A 571 18.00 26.62 -25.35
CA GLU A 571 18.17 27.28 -26.66
C GLU A 571 19.48 26.87 -27.34
N ALA A 572 20.60 26.81 -26.60
CA ALA A 572 21.89 26.41 -27.14
C ALA A 572 21.91 24.93 -27.57
N THR A 573 21.33 24.02 -26.79
CA THR A 573 21.18 22.60 -27.15
C THR A 573 20.20 22.40 -28.30
N ASN A 574 19.12 23.17 -28.38
CA ASN A 574 18.21 23.13 -29.53
C ASN A 574 18.90 23.62 -30.81
N ALA A 575 19.73 24.66 -30.74
CA ALA A 575 20.52 25.13 -31.89
C ALA A 575 21.52 24.05 -32.39
N THR A 576 22.23 23.37 -31.49
CA THR A 576 23.14 22.28 -31.89
C THR A 576 22.39 21.06 -32.45
N LEU A 577 21.22 20.71 -31.90
CA LEU A 577 20.34 19.66 -32.43
C LEU A 577 19.79 20.02 -33.82
N MET A 578 19.44 21.28 -34.08
CA MET A 578 19.04 21.74 -35.42
C MET A 578 20.19 21.61 -36.42
N ASP A 579 21.41 21.96 -36.03
CA ASP A 579 22.61 21.80 -36.87
C ASP A 579 22.94 20.34 -37.14
N GLN A 580 22.89 19.47 -36.13
CA GLN A 580 23.03 18.03 -36.30
C GLN A 580 21.93 17.46 -37.21
N SER A 581 20.67 17.87 -37.05
CA SER A 581 19.56 17.46 -37.92
C SER A 581 19.79 17.90 -39.37
N ARG A 582 20.32 19.10 -39.58
CA ARG A 582 20.69 19.63 -40.91
C ARG A 582 21.81 18.81 -41.55
N LEU A 583 22.88 18.54 -40.81
CA LEU A 583 24.01 17.73 -41.27
C LEU A 583 23.61 16.29 -41.59
N LEU A 584 22.84 15.63 -40.71
CA LEU A 584 22.34 14.27 -40.92
C LEU A 584 21.41 14.19 -42.14
N LYS A 585 20.53 15.18 -42.35
CA LYS A 585 19.67 15.24 -43.54
C LYS A 585 20.48 15.40 -44.83
N GLU A 586 21.54 16.20 -44.82
CA GLU A 586 22.41 16.32 -46.00
C GLU A 586 23.30 15.09 -46.20
N GLU A 587 23.73 14.41 -45.14
CA GLU A 587 24.45 13.14 -45.23
C GLU A 587 23.56 12.03 -45.82
N ILE A 588 22.30 11.91 -45.36
CA ILE A 588 21.32 10.99 -45.95
C ILE A 588 21.12 11.28 -47.44
N ARG A 589 20.95 12.54 -47.82
CA ARG A 589 20.86 12.94 -49.24
C ARG A 589 22.14 12.64 -50.00
N ARG A 590 23.32 12.79 -49.40
CA ARG A 590 24.62 12.48 -50.01
C ARG A 590 24.73 10.98 -50.28
N LEU A 591 24.33 10.13 -49.33
CA LEU A 591 24.31 8.69 -49.45
C LEU A 591 23.32 8.23 -50.52
N GLN A 592 22.09 8.76 -50.52
CA GLN A 592 21.07 8.51 -51.56
C GLN A 592 21.58 8.88 -52.96
N ARG A 593 22.14 10.10 -53.13
CA ARG A 593 22.76 10.53 -54.39
C ARG A 593 23.93 9.63 -54.80
N ASN A 594 24.67 9.05 -53.84
CA ASN A 594 25.76 8.11 -54.13
C ASN A 594 25.26 6.72 -54.56
N GLU A 595 24.20 6.21 -53.95
CA GLU A 595 23.52 4.98 -54.36
C GLU A 595 22.93 5.12 -55.77
N GLU A 596 22.27 6.25 -56.06
CA GLU A 596 21.77 6.57 -57.40
C GLU A 596 22.89 6.67 -58.45
N ARG A 597 24.08 7.21 -58.09
CA ARG A 597 25.27 7.19 -58.97
C ARG A 597 25.73 5.77 -59.28
N LEU A 598 25.64 4.82 -58.34
CA LEU A 598 26.00 3.41 -58.61
C LEU A 598 25.13 2.83 -59.72
N SER A 599 23.84 3.18 -59.79
CA SER A 599 22.95 2.80 -60.90
C SER A 599 23.37 3.38 -62.25
N HIS A 600 24.22 4.41 -62.29
CA HIS A 600 24.75 5.03 -63.51
C HIS A 600 26.21 4.64 -63.84
N VAL A 601 26.85 3.78 -63.02
CA VAL A 601 28.25 3.34 -63.22
C VAL A 601 28.45 2.57 -64.54
N GLU A 602 27.48 1.77 -64.97
CA GLU A 602 27.53 1.08 -66.27
C GLU A 602 27.61 2.05 -67.46
N ASN A 603 27.17 3.30 -67.26
CA ASN A 603 27.11 4.33 -68.29
C ASN A 603 28.26 5.37 -68.15
N THR A 604 29.35 4.99 -67.48
CA THR A 604 30.55 5.83 -67.25
C THR A 604 31.25 6.28 -68.53
N GLU A 605 31.27 5.47 -69.60
CA GLU A 605 31.82 5.90 -70.90
C GLU A 605 30.96 6.97 -71.58
N TYR A 606 29.63 6.95 -71.42
CA TYR A 606 28.76 8.04 -71.86
C TYR A 606 28.99 9.30 -71.04
N LEU A 607 29.04 9.20 -69.71
CA LEU A 607 29.35 10.31 -68.81
C LEU A 607 30.70 10.96 -69.16
N LYS A 608 31.74 10.16 -69.41
CA LYS A 608 33.06 10.61 -69.89
C LYS A 608 32.94 11.41 -71.20
N ASN A 609 32.17 10.91 -72.17
CA ASN A 609 31.92 11.65 -73.42
C ASN A 609 31.18 12.97 -73.19
N ILE A 610 30.19 13.00 -72.28
CA ILE A 610 29.46 14.23 -71.91
C ILE A 610 30.38 15.23 -71.18
N ILE A 611 31.23 14.78 -70.26
CA ILE A 611 32.22 15.63 -69.57
C ILE A 611 33.25 16.19 -70.57
N ILE A 612 33.79 15.37 -71.47
CA ILE A 612 34.70 15.82 -72.54
C ILE A 612 34.00 16.85 -73.44
N LYS A 613 32.72 16.65 -73.75
CA LYS A 613 31.92 17.60 -74.54
C LYS A 613 31.66 18.91 -73.79
N PHE A 614 31.39 18.86 -72.48
CA PHE A 614 31.18 20.03 -71.62
C PHE A 614 32.46 20.86 -71.44
N LEU A 615 33.61 20.20 -71.27
CA LEU A 615 34.93 20.85 -71.16
C LEU A 615 35.51 21.33 -72.51
N SER A 616 34.96 20.86 -73.63
CA SER A 616 35.39 21.32 -74.95
C SER A 616 35.04 22.80 -75.19
N PRO A 617 35.73 23.49 -76.12
CA PRO A 617 35.28 24.77 -76.63
C PRO A 617 33.89 24.62 -77.24
N GLU A 618 32.98 25.49 -76.84
CA GLU A 618 31.57 25.41 -77.18
C GLU A 618 31.37 25.65 -78.69
N ARG A 619 30.66 24.74 -79.37
CA ARG A 619 30.50 24.81 -80.84
C ARG A 619 29.20 25.50 -81.26
N VAL A 620 28.25 25.59 -80.34
CA VAL A 620 26.94 26.21 -80.49
C VAL A 620 26.61 26.88 -79.15
N SER A 621 26.29 28.18 -79.13
CA SER A 621 25.95 28.89 -77.88
C SER A 621 24.80 28.19 -77.12
N GLY A 622 24.96 28.01 -75.82
CA GLY A 622 24.02 27.29 -74.95
C GLY A 622 24.15 25.75 -74.97
N GLU A 623 25.10 25.17 -75.70
CA GLU A 623 25.40 23.74 -75.68
C GLU A 623 25.78 23.25 -74.29
N ARG A 624 26.54 24.03 -73.51
CA ARG A 624 26.88 23.69 -72.11
C ARG A 624 25.67 23.69 -71.21
N GLN A 625 24.77 24.66 -71.37
CA GLN A 625 23.52 24.73 -70.60
C GLN A 625 22.62 23.50 -70.87
N GLN A 626 22.60 22.99 -72.11
CA GLN A 626 21.88 21.76 -72.48
C GLN A 626 22.51 20.47 -71.90
N LEU A 627 23.80 20.48 -71.56
CA LEU A 627 24.49 19.33 -70.95
C LEU A 627 24.32 19.29 -69.43
N ILE A 628 23.97 20.41 -68.77
CA ILE A 628 23.79 20.46 -67.30
C ILE A 628 22.70 19.50 -66.80
N PRO A 629 21.51 19.36 -67.41
CA PRO A 629 20.53 18.35 -67.00
C PRO A 629 21.09 16.92 -67.08
N ILE A 630 21.88 16.60 -68.11
CA ILE A 630 22.48 15.27 -68.30
C ILE A 630 23.54 15.01 -67.22
N LEU A 631 24.39 16.00 -66.94
CA LEU A 631 25.36 15.93 -65.84
C LEU A 631 24.67 15.83 -64.48
N SER A 632 23.59 16.58 -64.26
CA SER A 632 22.78 16.56 -63.04
C SER A 632 22.22 15.17 -62.76
N THR A 633 21.62 14.50 -63.74
CA THR A 633 21.12 13.12 -63.57
C THR A 633 22.26 12.11 -63.38
N MET A 634 23.28 12.16 -64.23
CA MET A 634 24.35 11.15 -64.23
C MET A 634 25.31 11.25 -63.03
N LEU A 635 25.50 12.45 -62.48
CA LEU A 635 26.35 12.71 -61.31
C LEU A 635 25.55 12.99 -60.03
N GLN A 636 24.22 12.98 -60.07
CA GLN A 636 23.35 13.34 -58.93
C GLN A 636 23.88 14.58 -58.17
N LEU A 637 23.88 15.70 -58.89
CA LEU A 637 24.37 16.98 -58.39
C LEU A 637 23.35 17.61 -57.42
N SER A 638 23.83 18.27 -56.38
CA SER A 638 22.98 19.06 -55.48
C SER A 638 22.37 20.27 -56.21
N PRO A 639 21.28 20.86 -55.70
CA PRO A 639 20.74 22.11 -56.25
C PRO A 639 21.79 23.22 -56.32
N ASP A 640 22.65 23.36 -55.31
CA ASP A 640 23.73 24.34 -55.27
C ASP A 640 24.81 24.07 -56.34
N GLU A 641 25.14 22.80 -56.59
CA GLU A 641 26.09 22.38 -57.64
C GLU A 641 25.51 22.68 -59.04
N ILE A 642 24.22 22.41 -59.26
CA ILE A 642 23.51 22.71 -60.50
C ILE A 642 23.47 24.23 -60.75
N ASP A 643 23.16 25.01 -59.72
CA ASP A 643 23.17 26.47 -59.76
C ASP A 643 24.56 27.03 -60.10
N ASN A 644 25.61 26.47 -59.52
CA ASN A 644 26.99 26.87 -59.83
C ASN A 644 27.41 26.50 -61.26
N LEU A 645 26.98 25.34 -61.78
CA LEU A 645 27.17 25.01 -63.20
C LEU A 645 26.39 25.95 -64.11
N ASN A 646 25.14 26.28 -63.80
CA ASN A 646 24.30 27.21 -64.57
C ASN A 646 24.94 28.61 -64.62
N ARG A 647 25.44 29.13 -63.49
CA ARG A 647 26.16 30.41 -63.43
C ARG A 647 27.45 30.38 -64.26
N SER A 648 28.19 29.27 -64.20
CA SER A 648 29.45 29.10 -64.93
C SER A 648 29.23 28.98 -66.45
N ALA A 649 28.20 28.25 -66.88
CA ALA A 649 27.82 28.14 -68.29
C ALA A 649 27.29 29.47 -68.86
N ALA A 650 26.59 30.27 -68.05
CA ALA A 650 26.11 31.60 -68.45
C ALA A 650 27.23 32.67 -68.50
N GLN A 651 28.37 32.46 -67.83
CA GLN A 651 29.50 33.41 -67.87
C GLN A 651 30.34 33.30 -69.15
N ASP A 652 30.44 32.13 -69.78
CA ASP A 652 31.24 31.95 -71.00
C ASP A 652 30.56 32.50 -72.26
N ASP A 653 29.21 32.60 -72.29
CA ASP A 653 28.45 33.29 -73.36
C ASP A 653 28.70 34.83 -73.39
N ALA A 654 29.31 35.42 -72.34
CA ALA A 654 29.39 36.87 -72.16
C ALA A 654 30.70 37.54 -72.63
N VAL A 655 31.67 36.77 -73.13
CA VAL A 655 33.01 37.29 -73.51
C VAL A 655 33.27 37.08 -75.01
N PRO A 656 33.38 38.16 -75.83
CA PRO A 656 33.75 38.02 -77.24
C PRO A 656 35.22 37.57 -77.36
N PRO A 657 35.58 36.81 -78.42
CA PRO A 657 36.90 36.22 -78.55
C PRO A 657 37.95 37.33 -78.71
N ARG A 658 38.92 37.36 -77.80
CA ARG A 658 40.10 38.21 -77.93
C ARG A 658 41.33 37.33 -77.97
N ASP A 659 41.95 37.29 -79.15
CA ASP A 659 43.13 36.49 -79.43
C ASP A 659 44.27 36.80 -78.44
N SER A 660 44.67 35.77 -77.68
CA SER A 660 46.03 35.63 -77.13
C SER A 660 46.20 34.23 -76.57
N GLU A 661 47.31 33.60 -76.91
CA GLU A 661 47.71 32.26 -76.46
C GLU A 661 47.79 32.13 -74.92
N ASN A 662 47.76 30.88 -74.44
CA ASN A 662 47.93 30.43 -73.03
C ASN A 662 46.69 30.29 -72.14
N SER A 663 45.50 30.02 -72.71
CA SER A 663 44.30 29.61 -71.94
C SER A 663 44.32 28.15 -71.40
N TRP A 664 45.45 27.69 -70.88
CA TRP A 664 45.54 26.49 -70.03
C TRP A 664 45.72 26.83 -68.53
N GLY A 665 46.21 28.04 -68.22
CA GLY A 665 46.41 28.48 -66.83
C GLY A 665 45.14 28.87 -66.08
N SER A 666 44.02 29.09 -66.77
CA SER A 666 42.76 29.55 -66.15
C SER A 666 41.97 28.42 -65.48
N LEU A 667 41.88 27.25 -66.13
CA LEU A 667 41.09 26.11 -65.62
C LEU A 667 41.67 25.45 -64.35
N LEU A 668 42.95 25.68 -64.02
CA LEU A 668 43.64 25.05 -62.89
C LEU A 668 43.65 25.91 -61.61
N ARG A 669 42.77 26.90 -61.48
CA ARG A 669 42.67 27.77 -60.29
C ARG A 669 41.97 27.12 -59.08
N TRP A 670 42.17 25.83 -58.86
CA TRP A 670 41.70 25.10 -57.66
C TRP A 670 42.80 24.94 -56.58
N GLY A 671 44.00 25.48 -56.82
CA GLY A 671 45.18 25.33 -55.95
C GLY A 671 45.50 26.50 -55.01
N ARG A 672 44.53 27.38 -54.67
CA ARG A 672 44.72 28.45 -53.67
C ARG A 672 43.50 28.65 -52.77
N LEU A 673 43.36 27.78 -51.77
CA LEU A 673 42.84 28.17 -50.47
C LEU A 673 44.01 28.18 -49.48
N ASN A 674 44.22 29.33 -48.85
CA ASN A 674 44.88 29.54 -47.57
C ASN A 674 43.91 30.43 -46.77
#